data_AF-A0A5C7P5R9-F1
#
_entry.id   AF-A0A5C7P5R9-F1
#
_cell.length_a   1.000
_cell.length_b   1.000
_cell.length_c   1.000
_cell.angle_alpha   90.00
_cell.angle_beta   90.00
_cell.angle_gamma   90.00
#
_symmetry.space_group_name_H-M   'P 1'
#
loop_
_entity.id
_entity.type
_entity.pdbx_description
1 polymer ?
#
loop_
_entity_poly.entity_id
_entity_poly.type
_entity_poly.pdbx_seq_one_letter_code
_entity_poly.pdbx_strand_id
1 'polypeptide(L)'
;FWSGIGGYAVSALTADTRYPAKPDSTSVVPSAATPTNTADNFGDRLTGYLRPSVTGSYTFYLAANEAGELRLGPTSDPASLSGAPIASLTSSATVNEWTKYPTQKSIAVTLVAGQVYSLEALHKEATGSDHVQIGWQGPGMSAPAVITGANLLTPDALDSIIPAAPTTLALSRVDAGGVTVSWTAGTDANGISGYRVYRDGALIGSVGSAARSYTDAGVTGRHDYAVVAVDAYGNTSAPTTLAGVDSATAFNAVEQAVASGSAAGVTDPASLVDAALTTIDTNKDLLLGAKAKLFNLNPDGTVKADGASLTSIGWTPTHDAALITSTYGTNVGVLRTNAVSATGYTVKDREIGVAGQSGPGRYLVLGGNPMRTALASAPNAATTDAGMHKFLENSMSWLTGRDDLTAAPFKVVIAQMDQSYWFPDEVATRTWLDAHYPGKVSYNAADTCDGAALAGCLAARPDLLIVSQFDTSGNPTAVAAAVKAAMAAGTPVMYLHHDGDLKPQGAALLPVFDVAYASDNSSSKLSLSGYNPAAAVGAVPTEIQSVGRMLTHFRNADWNVNLSGCSGGSCADATLQSEFYAGARDYLRSRLNAMDAKAVDLFAGPTNRLDKLLVLLGDAYRREVSYPMDKVTTSQDTFLRAYFADHAVLNTRTVASAQTKLGSFSKPIRADIPTITKDVSATTRATDHFTAATVYALPGRPFTVERTDAAGSQSVKVAINSLRSASTKEFDANSYTRPKYLTSPWVELAPGQKVTLTSPYGGPVQVWLKGSATDVTASLRFSGVGQHPVWNGSATTAQFAADLAAGDYDWAEFLTPGFQVHSTRANMLQTLANPVTNTPEKLAEVTTANFYQSIFNLAGFTGQSLSLDSKVSALCADKGWNCTDPAVHGMFGMWHFNSDQATCGYGCSGNPYDAWWAFEPLGWGDAHEVGHGQQRPRMQIDNVTGEVSNNIFPIHTVYSYNATHPTAPVHAGHEPTQAAQFTMLSDAAKTADPKAAVHDALWVKGTYDRLEFYVQLAWQAQSLPQFGDGGWDLYTGLYLQDRLFGKAVASDAAWAAAKDGLGFGSYDRTTAAAISGNDWMLVATSYLTGKDQRPFFDLWGVNYSDKASAQVAAFGYPAAEKRFYLAYSDATGPWYGHDPLGSVVVDGTTTLP
;
A
#
# COMPACT_ATOMS: atom_id res chain seq x y z
N PHE A 1 -53.03 46.82 2.55
CA PHE A 1 -53.20 48.29 2.41
C PHE A 1 -53.98 48.79 3.61
N TRP A 2 -53.52 49.87 4.23
CA TRP A 2 -54.12 50.52 5.40
C TRP A 2 -54.30 52.01 5.11
N SER A 3 -55.55 52.41 4.91
CA SER A 3 -55.97 53.79 4.69
C SER A 3 -55.95 54.61 5.99
N GLY A 4 -55.92 55.94 5.84
CA GLY A 4 -56.04 56.90 6.94
C GLY A 4 -54.83 56.97 7.87
N ILE A 5 -53.68 56.43 7.47
CA ILE A 5 -52.43 56.52 8.24
C ILE A 5 -51.69 57.77 7.78
N GLY A 6 -51.71 58.82 8.61
CA GLY A 6 -50.93 60.03 8.36
C GLY A 6 -49.42 59.86 8.63
N GLY A 7 -48.63 60.86 8.24
CA GLY A 7 -47.18 60.90 8.45
C GLY A 7 -46.37 60.27 7.32
N TYR A 8 -45.04 60.49 7.36
CA TYR A 8 -44.14 60.20 6.24
C TYR A 8 -43.23 58.98 6.45
N ALA A 9 -43.18 58.41 7.65
CA ALA A 9 -42.26 57.32 7.97
C ALA A 9 -42.98 55.97 7.98
N VAL A 10 -42.30 54.90 7.54
CA VAL A 10 -42.79 53.51 7.63
C VAL A 10 -43.18 53.15 9.07
N SER A 11 -42.52 53.74 10.07
CA SER A 11 -42.86 53.56 11.48
C SER A 11 -44.31 53.97 11.81
N ALA A 12 -44.92 54.88 11.06
CA ALA A 12 -46.32 55.25 11.22
C ALA A 12 -47.26 54.11 10.80
N LEU A 13 -46.92 53.37 9.74
CA LEU A 13 -47.63 52.15 9.36
C LEU A 13 -47.45 51.07 10.43
N THR A 14 -46.21 50.81 10.86
CA THR A 14 -45.94 49.71 11.80
C THR A 14 -46.43 49.99 13.22
N ALA A 15 -46.67 51.26 13.58
CA ALA A 15 -47.24 51.65 14.87
C ALA A 15 -48.77 51.67 14.87
N ASP A 16 -49.44 51.59 13.71
CA ASP A 16 -50.89 51.48 13.64
C ASP A 16 -51.33 50.13 14.25
N THR A 17 -52.29 50.16 15.15
CA THR A 17 -52.76 48.97 15.88
C THR A 17 -53.41 47.92 14.97
N ARG A 18 -53.79 48.29 13.74
CA ARG A 18 -54.28 47.39 12.70
C ARG A 18 -53.13 46.66 11.98
N TYR A 19 -51.93 47.20 11.99
CA TYR A 19 -50.78 46.55 11.36
C TYR A 19 -50.20 45.46 12.27
N PRO A 20 -49.76 44.30 11.73
CA PRO A 20 -49.90 43.85 10.33
C PRO A 20 -51.20 43.07 10.06
N ALA A 21 -52.04 42.83 11.08
CA ALA A 21 -53.05 41.77 11.05
C ALA A 21 -54.41 42.14 10.42
N LYS A 22 -54.74 43.44 10.29
CA LYS A 22 -56.06 43.94 9.88
C LYS A 22 -55.98 45.01 8.77
N PRO A 23 -55.52 44.67 7.56
CA PRO A 23 -55.55 45.62 6.43
C PRO A 23 -56.99 45.97 6.04
N ASP A 24 -57.19 47.18 5.52
CA ASP A 24 -58.48 47.59 4.94
C ASP A 24 -58.74 46.88 3.61
N SER A 25 -57.68 46.53 2.87
CA SER A 25 -57.76 45.71 1.66
C SER A 25 -56.49 44.90 1.40
N THR A 26 -56.69 43.77 0.72
CA THR A 26 -55.65 42.86 0.23
C THR A 26 -55.91 42.54 -1.25
N SER A 27 -54.85 42.44 -2.04
CA SER A 27 -54.92 42.03 -3.44
C SER A 27 -53.61 41.35 -3.86
N VAL A 28 -53.65 40.56 -4.93
CA VAL A 28 -52.47 39.92 -5.52
C VAL A 28 -52.01 40.74 -6.72
N VAL A 29 -50.72 41.04 -6.79
CA VAL A 29 -50.10 41.78 -7.89
C VAL A 29 -49.27 40.86 -8.80
N PRO A 30 -49.19 41.12 -10.12
CA PRO A 30 -48.51 40.24 -11.09
C PRO A 30 -46.97 40.37 -11.08
N SER A 31 -46.43 41.33 -10.33
CA SER A 31 -45.00 41.62 -10.19
C SER A 31 -44.76 42.27 -8.83
N ALA A 32 -43.50 42.43 -8.42
CA ALA A 32 -43.14 43.10 -7.18
C ALA A 32 -43.28 44.64 -7.27
N ALA A 33 -44.46 45.11 -7.70
CA ALA A 33 -44.81 46.51 -7.88
C ALA A 33 -46.28 46.72 -7.50
N THR A 34 -46.55 47.75 -6.71
CA THR A 34 -47.92 48.16 -6.39
C THR A 34 -48.51 49.03 -7.50
N PRO A 35 -49.85 49.11 -7.63
CA PRO A 35 -50.49 50.08 -8.50
C PRO A 35 -50.08 51.51 -8.15
N THR A 36 -49.94 52.36 -9.16
CA THR A 36 -49.55 53.77 -8.97
C THR A 36 -50.76 54.65 -8.67
N ASN A 37 -50.58 55.66 -7.81
CA ASN A 37 -51.58 56.71 -7.53
C ASN A 37 -52.92 56.15 -7.02
N THR A 38 -52.82 55.22 -6.08
CA THR A 38 -53.89 54.49 -5.41
C THR A 38 -54.65 55.35 -4.38
N ALA A 39 -53.97 56.13 -3.54
CA ALA A 39 -54.60 56.90 -2.45
C ALA A 39 -53.63 57.88 -1.76
N ASP A 40 -54.16 58.74 -0.88
CA ASP A 40 -53.37 59.55 0.05
C ASP A 40 -53.49 59.02 1.50
N ASN A 41 -52.49 59.34 2.33
CA ASN A 41 -52.42 58.99 3.76
C ASN A 41 -52.67 57.50 4.02
N PHE A 42 -51.82 56.66 3.46
CA PHE A 42 -51.89 55.21 3.65
C PHE A 42 -50.53 54.60 3.94
N GLY A 43 -50.54 53.34 4.35
CA GLY A 43 -49.38 52.48 4.23
C GLY A 43 -49.76 51.14 3.62
N ASP A 44 -48.83 50.50 2.94
CA ASP A 44 -49.03 49.18 2.39
C ASP A 44 -47.84 48.24 2.68
N ARG A 45 -48.10 46.96 2.46
CA ARG A 45 -47.17 45.86 2.68
C ARG A 45 -47.29 44.92 1.50
N LEU A 46 -46.21 44.77 0.77
CA LEU A 46 -46.05 43.76 -0.26
C LEU A 46 -45.31 42.58 0.35
N THR A 47 -45.93 41.39 0.34
CA THR A 47 -45.33 40.16 0.88
C THR A 47 -45.45 39.04 -0.13
N GLY A 48 -44.45 38.15 -0.17
CA GLY A 48 -44.45 36.98 -1.03
C GLY A 48 -43.14 36.21 -0.91
N TYR A 49 -42.89 35.33 -1.86
CA TYR A 49 -41.67 34.53 -1.88
C TYR A 49 -40.94 34.66 -3.20
N LEU A 50 -39.63 34.71 -3.15
CA LEU A 50 -38.74 34.77 -4.29
C LEU A 50 -38.21 33.38 -4.61
N ARG A 51 -38.26 32.99 -5.89
CA ARG A 51 -37.63 31.78 -6.43
C ARG A 51 -36.79 32.16 -7.66
N PRO A 52 -35.47 32.33 -7.53
CA PRO A 52 -34.63 32.68 -8.65
C PRO A 52 -34.50 31.49 -9.61
N SER A 53 -34.43 31.78 -10.90
CA SER A 53 -34.24 30.76 -11.96
C SER A 53 -32.77 30.45 -12.23
N VAL A 54 -31.84 31.28 -11.76
CA VAL A 54 -30.39 31.15 -11.98
C VAL A 54 -29.64 31.32 -10.66
N THR A 55 -28.69 30.41 -10.38
CA THR A 55 -27.80 30.53 -9.22
C THR A 55 -26.79 31.64 -9.47
N GLY A 56 -26.59 32.53 -8.49
CA GLY A 56 -25.53 33.53 -8.55
C GLY A 56 -25.76 34.71 -7.64
N SER A 57 -25.05 35.80 -7.92
CA SER A 57 -25.06 37.01 -7.10
C SER A 57 -26.14 37.98 -7.59
N TYR A 58 -27.05 38.36 -6.70
CA TYR A 58 -28.15 39.28 -6.95
C TYR A 58 -28.00 40.55 -6.13
N THR A 59 -28.27 41.70 -6.72
CA THR A 59 -28.42 42.96 -5.99
C THR A 59 -29.88 43.42 -6.06
N PHE A 60 -30.47 43.76 -4.93
CA PHE A 60 -31.86 44.22 -4.83
C PHE A 60 -31.94 45.74 -4.80
N TYR A 61 -33.04 46.26 -5.33
CA TYR A 61 -33.32 47.68 -5.46
C TYR A 61 -34.75 48.00 -4.99
N LEU A 62 -34.95 49.16 -4.39
CA LEU A 62 -36.26 49.63 -3.95
C LEU A 62 -36.53 51.04 -4.51
N ALA A 63 -37.65 51.22 -5.20
CA ALA A 63 -38.14 52.52 -5.65
C ALA A 63 -39.54 52.73 -5.10
N ALA A 64 -39.76 53.80 -4.35
CA ALA A 64 -41.08 54.14 -3.84
C ALA A 64 -41.28 55.65 -3.81
N ASN A 65 -42.54 56.10 -3.80
CA ASN A 65 -42.82 57.47 -3.39
C ASN A 65 -42.75 57.57 -1.86
N GLU A 66 -42.23 58.67 -1.35
CA GLU A 66 -41.96 58.89 0.07
C GLU A 66 -41.07 57.84 0.77
N ALA A 67 -41.61 56.95 1.60
CA ALA A 67 -40.80 56.07 2.45
C ALA A 67 -41.09 54.59 2.24
N GLY A 68 -40.03 53.78 2.16
CA GLY A 68 -40.15 52.34 2.01
C GLY A 68 -38.97 51.55 2.59
N GLU A 69 -39.24 50.29 2.94
CA GLU A 69 -38.26 49.34 3.49
C GLU A 69 -38.42 47.98 2.83
N LEU A 70 -37.33 47.34 2.42
CA LEU A 70 -37.28 46.01 1.81
C LEU A 70 -36.53 45.02 2.69
N ARG A 71 -37.08 43.83 2.91
CA ARG A 71 -36.48 42.71 3.64
C ARG A 71 -36.49 41.43 2.79
N LEU A 72 -35.46 40.61 2.97
CA LEU A 72 -35.31 39.29 2.34
C LEU A 72 -34.84 38.30 3.41
N GLY A 73 -35.57 37.21 3.60
CA GLY A 73 -35.20 36.14 4.52
C GLY A 73 -34.41 35.02 3.82
N PRO A 74 -33.50 34.32 4.54
CA PRO A 74 -32.66 33.27 3.97
C PRO A 74 -33.42 31.97 3.62
N THR A 75 -34.66 31.82 4.08
CA THR A 75 -35.53 30.67 3.83
C THR A 75 -36.95 31.12 3.49
N SER A 76 -37.81 30.18 3.08
CA SER A 76 -39.25 30.39 2.89
C SER A 76 -40.01 30.60 4.20
N ASP A 77 -39.40 30.41 5.38
CA ASP A 77 -40.04 30.68 6.67
C ASP A 77 -40.23 32.19 6.84
N PRO A 78 -41.48 32.70 6.97
CA PRO A 78 -41.73 34.13 7.21
C PRO A 78 -41.09 34.65 8.50
N ALA A 79 -40.86 33.80 9.50
CA ALA A 79 -40.15 34.17 10.72
C ALA A 79 -38.66 34.52 10.47
N SER A 80 -38.12 34.11 9.31
CA SER A 80 -36.76 34.45 8.89
C SER A 80 -36.60 35.89 8.41
N LEU A 81 -37.70 36.65 8.23
CA LEU A 81 -37.70 38.09 7.98
C LEU A 81 -37.38 38.90 9.27
N SER A 82 -36.36 38.48 10.01
CA SER A 82 -35.89 39.14 11.23
C SER A 82 -34.61 39.92 10.95
N GLY A 83 -34.67 41.26 11.02
CA GLY A 83 -33.49 42.11 10.79
C GLY A 83 -33.78 43.48 10.20
N ALA A 84 -32.71 44.26 10.02
CA ALA A 84 -32.74 45.55 9.34
C ALA A 84 -33.09 45.38 7.84
N PRO A 85 -33.76 46.37 7.21
CA PRO A 85 -34.06 46.30 5.79
C PRO A 85 -32.77 46.23 4.95
N ILE A 86 -32.79 45.43 3.88
CA ILE A 86 -31.69 45.30 2.92
C ILE A 86 -31.61 46.48 1.94
N ALA A 87 -32.71 47.22 1.78
CA ALA A 87 -32.79 48.48 1.05
C ALA A 87 -33.92 49.34 1.64
N SER A 88 -33.75 50.66 1.64
CA SER A 88 -34.74 51.59 2.17
C SER A 88 -34.65 52.99 1.55
N LEU A 89 -35.72 53.76 1.67
CA LEU A 89 -35.78 55.17 1.35
C LEU A 89 -36.69 55.90 2.35
N THR A 90 -36.35 57.15 2.63
CA THR A 90 -37.11 58.05 3.51
C THR A 90 -37.65 59.27 2.77
N SER A 91 -37.41 59.34 1.45
CA SER A 91 -37.89 60.38 0.54
C SER A 91 -38.09 59.81 -0.86
N SER A 92 -38.95 60.45 -1.66
CA SER A 92 -39.47 59.91 -2.92
C SER A 92 -38.39 59.67 -3.98
N ALA A 93 -38.49 58.52 -4.65
CA ALA A 93 -37.92 58.21 -5.95
C ALA A 93 -39.06 58.00 -6.95
N THR A 94 -38.84 58.26 -8.23
CA THR A 94 -39.83 58.00 -9.28
C THR A 94 -39.82 56.52 -9.71
N VAL A 95 -40.83 56.11 -10.47
CA VAL A 95 -40.96 54.73 -10.98
C VAL A 95 -39.70 54.34 -11.76
N ASN A 96 -39.13 53.16 -11.45
CA ASN A 96 -37.85 52.65 -11.96
C ASN A 96 -36.59 53.50 -11.65
N GLU A 97 -36.65 54.46 -10.72
CA GLU A 97 -35.48 55.27 -10.32
C GLU A 97 -34.68 54.58 -9.21
N TRP A 98 -33.81 53.65 -9.60
CA TRP A 98 -33.12 52.73 -8.70
C TRP A 98 -31.90 53.29 -7.94
N THR A 99 -31.38 54.45 -8.37
CA THR A 99 -30.05 54.93 -7.93
C THR A 99 -30.05 56.36 -7.42
N LYS A 100 -31.21 56.92 -7.05
CA LYS A 100 -31.31 58.29 -6.52
C LYS A 100 -30.64 58.40 -5.15
N TYR A 101 -30.81 57.38 -4.30
CA TYR A 101 -30.17 57.26 -3.00
C TYR A 101 -29.38 55.96 -2.87
N PRO A 102 -28.19 55.98 -2.23
CA PRO A 102 -27.41 54.76 -2.00
C PRO A 102 -28.17 53.68 -1.23
N THR A 103 -29.07 54.06 -0.33
CA THR A 103 -29.86 53.14 0.51
C THR A 103 -30.92 52.37 -0.26
N GLN A 104 -31.25 52.77 -1.49
CA GLN A 104 -32.18 52.02 -2.35
C GLN A 104 -31.58 50.70 -2.85
N LYS A 105 -30.28 50.47 -2.66
CA LYS A 105 -29.53 49.33 -3.20
C LYS A 105 -29.01 48.44 -2.07
N SER A 106 -29.27 47.14 -2.16
CA SER A 106 -28.70 46.17 -1.22
C SER A 106 -27.24 45.87 -1.51
N ILE A 107 -26.56 45.22 -0.55
CA ILE A 107 -25.36 44.45 -0.89
C ILE A 107 -25.72 43.29 -1.82
N ALA A 108 -24.71 42.72 -2.47
CA ALA A 108 -24.89 41.52 -3.27
C ALA A 108 -25.24 40.32 -2.37
N VAL A 109 -26.32 39.61 -2.71
CA VAL A 109 -26.82 38.41 -2.03
C VAL A 109 -26.71 37.23 -2.99
N THR A 110 -26.04 36.16 -2.56
CA THR A 110 -25.97 34.93 -3.36
C THR A 110 -27.24 34.12 -3.20
N LEU A 111 -27.94 33.86 -4.30
CA LEU A 111 -29.14 33.03 -4.33
C LEU A 111 -28.92 31.77 -5.17
N VAL A 112 -29.60 30.69 -4.82
CA VAL A 112 -29.53 29.39 -5.51
C VAL A 112 -30.77 29.19 -6.36
N ALA A 113 -30.59 28.82 -7.64
CA ALA A 113 -31.68 28.53 -8.56
C ALA A 113 -32.65 27.52 -7.94
N GLY A 114 -33.95 27.84 -7.99
CA GLY A 114 -35.03 26.99 -7.51
C GLY A 114 -35.27 27.03 -6.00
N GLN A 115 -34.34 27.55 -5.18
CA GLN A 115 -34.54 27.75 -3.74
C GLN A 115 -35.54 28.88 -3.47
N VAL A 116 -36.36 28.76 -2.43
CA VAL A 116 -37.40 29.74 -2.09
C VAL A 116 -36.96 30.60 -0.91
N TYR A 117 -37.14 31.91 -1.02
CA TYR A 117 -36.77 32.93 -0.03
C TYR A 117 -37.99 33.80 0.32
N SER A 118 -38.18 34.17 1.58
CA SER A 118 -39.23 35.10 2.00
C SER A 118 -38.88 36.54 1.63
N LEU A 119 -39.87 37.33 1.16
CA LEU A 119 -39.67 38.70 0.66
C LEU A 119 -40.77 39.63 1.19
N GLU A 120 -40.39 40.81 1.68
CA GLU A 120 -41.31 41.83 2.17
C GLU A 120 -40.85 43.25 1.80
N ALA A 121 -41.76 44.08 1.30
CA ALA A 121 -41.59 45.53 1.27
C ALA A 121 -42.72 46.24 2.02
N LEU A 122 -42.35 47.26 2.81
CA LEU A 122 -43.27 48.19 3.46
C LEU A 122 -43.18 49.54 2.77
N HIS A 123 -44.31 50.22 2.60
CA HIS A 123 -44.38 51.56 2.01
C HIS A 123 -45.35 52.45 2.79
N LYS A 124 -44.98 53.72 2.92
CA LYS A 124 -45.79 54.76 3.56
C LYS A 124 -45.91 55.95 2.62
N GLU A 125 -47.17 56.35 2.39
CA GLU A 125 -47.55 57.50 1.57
C GLU A 125 -48.39 58.50 2.37
N ALA A 126 -48.07 59.79 2.30
CA ALA A 126 -48.79 60.89 2.91
C ALA A 126 -49.68 61.59 1.89
N THR A 127 -49.13 62.19 0.83
CA THR A 127 -49.94 62.85 -0.21
C THR A 127 -49.26 62.88 -1.57
N GLY A 128 -50.01 62.68 -2.64
CA GLY A 128 -49.56 62.86 -4.01
C GLY A 128 -49.52 61.56 -4.80
N SER A 129 -48.47 61.39 -5.61
CA SER A 129 -48.34 60.20 -6.46
C SER A 129 -47.71 59.04 -5.70
N ASP A 130 -48.42 57.94 -5.48
CA ASP A 130 -47.85 56.77 -4.80
C ASP A 130 -47.33 55.67 -5.74
N HIS A 131 -46.31 54.93 -5.27
CA HIS A 131 -45.91 53.59 -5.74
C HIS A 131 -44.88 52.96 -4.80
N VAL A 132 -44.73 51.65 -4.85
CA VAL A 132 -43.52 50.92 -4.41
C VAL A 132 -43.20 49.78 -5.37
N GLN A 133 -41.91 49.62 -5.70
CA GLN A 133 -41.37 48.61 -6.61
C GLN A 133 -40.09 47.99 -6.06
N ILE A 134 -40.00 46.67 -6.14
CA ILE A 134 -38.79 45.90 -5.86
C ILE A 134 -38.15 45.51 -7.18
N GLY A 135 -36.95 46.01 -7.41
CA GLY A 135 -36.08 45.63 -8.51
C GLY A 135 -34.98 44.67 -8.08
N TRP A 136 -34.41 43.94 -9.04
CA TRP A 136 -33.20 43.17 -8.83
C TRP A 136 -32.29 43.20 -10.06
N GLN A 137 -31.01 42.92 -9.85
CA GLN A 137 -30.03 42.67 -10.90
C GLN A 137 -29.28 41.39 -10.57
N GLY A 138 -29.51 40.34 -11.35
CA GLY A 138 -28.87 39.04 -11.21
C GLY A 138 -27.92 38.68 -12.36
N PRO A 139 -27.39 37.45 -12.39
CA PRO A 139 -26.53 36.96 -13.45
C PRO A 139 -27.17 37.12 -14.84
N GLY A 140 -26.43 37.72 -15.77
CA GLY A 140 -26.91 37.94 -17.15
C GLY A 140 -27.79 39.18 -17.36
N MET A 141 -28.11 39.95 -16.30
CA MET A 141 -28.87 41.20 -16.42
C MET A 141 -27.94 42.41 -16.57
N SER A 142 -28.14 43.19 -17.65
CA SER A 142 -27.36 44.40 -17.91
C SER A 142 -27.79 45.61 -17.07
N ALA A 143 -28.98 45.58 -16.47
CA ALA A 143 -29.54 46.63 -15.62
C ALA A 143 -30.56 46.06 -14.62
N PRO A 144 -30.86 46.76 -13.50
CA PRO A 144 -31.93 46.37 -12.60
C PRO A 144 -33.31 46.42 -13.26
N ALA A 145 -34.15 45.43 -12.97
CA ALA A 145 -35.53 45.35 -13.43
C ALA A 145 -36.48 44.91 -12.31
N VAL A 146 -37.75 45.30 -12.38
CA VAL A 146 -38.81 44.85 -11.45
C VAL A 146 -38.91 43.33 -11.46
N ILE A 147 -39.01 42.71 -10.29
CA ILE A 147 -39.17 41.26 -10.18
C ILE A 147 -40.55 40.85 -10.69
N THR A 148 -40.60 40.04 -11.73
CA THR A 148 -41.87 39.58 -12.33
C THR A 148 -42.42 38.34 -11.63
N GLY A 149 -43.72 38.07 -11.80
CA GLY A 149 -44.38 36.87 -11.26
C GLY A 149 -43.73 35.54 -11.63
N ALA A 150 -42.90 35.48 -12.69
CA ALA A 150 -42.15 34.27 -13.05
C ALA A 150 -41.12 33.83 -11.99
N ASN A 151 -40.67 34.74 -11.13
CA ASN A 151 -39.74 34.45 -10.04
C ASN A 151 -40.38 34.67 -8.66
N LEU A 152 -41.71 34.85 -8.59
CA LEU A 152 -42.44 35.09 -7.34
C LEU A 152 -43.47 33.98 -7.10
N LEU A 153 -43.65 33.61 -5.84
CA LEU A 153 -44.67 32.66 -5.40
C LEU A 153 -45.60 33.32 -4.36
N THR A 154 -46.89 32.99 -4.43
CA THR A 154 -47.88 33.32 -3.40
C THR A 154 -47.81 32.30 -2.26
N PRO A 155 -48.33 32.61 -1.07
CA PRO A 155 -48.44 31.63 0.03
C PRO A 155 -49.14 30.33 -0.38
N ASP A 156 -50.26 30.41 -1.10
CA ASP A 156 -50.99 29.22 -1.56
C ASP A 156 -50.17 28.32 -2.50
N ALA A 157 -49.22 28.90 -3.26
CA ALA A 157 -48.37 28.12 -4.15
C ALA A 157 -47.32 27.29 -3.38
N LEU A 158 -46.91 27.71 -2.18
CA LEU A 158 -45.95 26.95 -1.37
C LEU A 158 -46.54 25.68 -0.78
N ASP A 159 -47.83 25.71 -0.42
CA ASP A 159 -48.56 24.54 0.10
C ASP A 159 -48.64 23.41 -0.94
N SER A 160 -48.47 23.72 -2.23
CA SER A 160 -48.51 22.72 -3.30
C SER A 160 -47.15 22.03 -3.60
N ILE A 161 -46.07 22.44 -2.93
CA ILE A 161 -44.73 21.86 -3.12
C ILE A 161 -44.54 20.72 -2.10
N ILE A 162 -44.49 19.48 -2.59
CA ILE A 162 -44.33 18.29 -1.74
C ILE A 162 -42.85 17.86 -1.62
N PRO A 163 -42.42 17.36 -0.44
CA PRO A 163 -41.08 16.79 -0.26
C PRO A 163 -40.81 15.56 -1.12
N ALA A 164 -39.56 15.42 -1.57
CA ALA A 164 -39.04 14.15 -2.06
C ALA A 164 -38.90 13.15 -0.90
N ALA A 165 -39.18 11.88 -1.19
CA ALA A 165 -39.08 10.81 -0.20
C ALA A 165 -37.65 10.67 0.35
N PRO A 166 -37.49 10.26 1.62
CA PRO A 166 -36.22 9.76 2.12
C PRO A 166 -35.66 8.68 1.18
N THR A 167 -34.35 8.44 1.20
CA THR A 167 -33.78 7.31 0.47
C THR A 167 -33.17 6.29 1.44
N THR A 168 -32.85 5.10 0.93
CA THR A 168 -32.07 4.06 1.66
C THR A 168 -32.59 3.73 3.06
N LEU A 169 -33.80 3.17 3.16
CA LEU A 169 -34.33 2.67 4.43
C LEU A 169 -33.58 1.41 4.86
N ALA A 170 -32.97 1.43 6.05
CA ALA A 170 -32.18 0.33 6.59
C ALA A 170 -32.53 0.07 8.07
N LEU A 171 -32.31 -1.16 8.53
CA LEU A 171 -32.59 -1.57 9.91
C LEU A 171 -31.34 -2.08 10.62
N SER A 172 -31.24 -1.79 11.92
CA SER A 172 -30.27 -2.38 12.84
C SER A 172 -30.95 -2.67 14.18
N ARG A 173 -30.79 -3.85 14.79
CA ARG A 173 -31.33 -4.10 16.14
C ARG A 173 -30.58 -3.30 17.20
N VAL A 174 -31.31 -2.89 18.23
CA VAL A 174 -30.79 -2.50 19.55
C VAL A 174 -31.06 -3.70 20.44
N ASP A 175 -30.03 -4.48 20.75
CA ASP A 175 -30.05 -5.66 21.63
C ASP A 175 -31.28 -6.60 21.49
N ALA A 176 -31.61 -7.36 22.55
CA ALA A 176 -32.62 -8.40 22.51
C ALA A 176 -34.05 -7.89 22.28
N GLY A 177 -34.29 -6.56 22.31
CA GLY A 177 -35.66 -6.02 22.27
C GLY A 177 -36.02 -5.02 21.18
N GLY A 178 -35.10 -4.32 20.51
CA GLY A 178 -35.45 -3.15 19.67
C GLY A 178 -34.95 -3.20 18.23
N VAL A 179 -35.57 -2.39 17.36
CA VAL A 179 -35.16 -2.15 15.96
C VAL A 179 -34.96 -0.65 15.74
N THR A 180 -33.77 -0.23 15.31
CA THR A 180 -33.53 1.11 14.79
C THR A 180 -33.73 1.11 13.28
N VAL A 181 -34.69 1.91 12.82
CA VAL A 181 -34.90 2.27 11.42
C VAL A 181 -34.02 3.47 11.11
N SER A 182 -33.25 3.43 10.03
CA SER A 182 -32.40 4.54 9.56
C SER A 182 -32.67 4.87 8.10
N TRP A 183 -32.46 6.13 7.71
CA TRP A 183 -32.74 6.63 6.37
C TRP A 183 -31.84 7.80 5.99
N THR A 184 -31.67 8.04 4.70
CA THR A 184 -31.06 9.27 4.18
C THR A 184 -32.12 10.36 4.01
N ALA A 185 -31.70 11.61 4.12
CA ALA A 185 -32.59 12.76 4.15
C ALA A 185 -33.46 12.86 2.89
N GLY A 186 -34.74 13.23 3.05
CA GLY A 186 -35.52 13.75 1.94
C GLY A 186 -35.02 15.14 1.52
N THR A 187 -35.41 15.60 0.34
CA THR A 187 -35.12 16.97 -0.13
C THR A 187 -36.43 17.69 -0.42
N ASP A 188 -36.47 18.98 -0.17
CA ASP A 188 -37.64 19.81 -0.46
C ASP A 188 -37.21 21.27 -0.65
N ALA A 189 -37.87 21.99 -1.56
CA ALA A 189 -37.54 23.39 -1.87
C ALA A 189 -37.98 24.36 -0.75
N ASN A 190 -38.94 23.97 0.09
CA ASN A 190 -39.37 24.66 1.31
C ASN A 190 -38.57 24.21 2.55
N GLY A 191 -37.76 23.16 2.43
CA GLY A 191 -37.01 22.54 3.53
C GLY A 191 -37.80 21.51 4.32
N ILE A 192 -37.09 20.52 4.89
CA ILE A 192 -37.70 19.45 5.71
C ILE A 192 -37.85 19.91 7.16
N SER A 193 -39.05 19.79 7.72
CA SER A 193 -39.36 20.07 9.13
C SER A 193 -39.22 18.82 10.02
N GLY A 194 -39.43 17.63 9.47
CA GLY A 194 -39.32 16.37 10.21
C GLY A 194 -39.61 15.11 9.40
N TYR A 195 -39.65 13.96 10.09
CA TYR A 195 -39.98 12.66 9.52
C TYR A 195 -41.03 11.94 10.36
N ARG A 196 -41.87 11.15 9.70
CA ARG A 196 -42.84 10.24 10.32
C ARG A 196 -42.47 8.81 9.98
N VAL A 197 -42.42 7.94 10.99
CA VAL A 197 -42.01 6.54 10.90
C VAL A 197 -43.20 5.64 11.18
N TYR A 198 -43.45 4.67 10.30
CA TYR A 198 -44.60 3.76 10.35
C TYR A 198 -44.12 2.31 10.46
N ARG A 199 -44.91 1.49 11.17
CA ARG A 199 -44.80 0.03 11.22
C ARG A 199 -46.16 -0.58 10.88
N ASP A 200 -46.19 -1.50 9.91
CA ASP A 200 -47.39 -2.16 9.40
C ASP A 200 -48.51 -1.16 9.03
N GLY A 201 -48.09 -0.01 8.49
CA GLY A 201 -49.00 1.09 8.13
C GLY A 201 -49.43 2.01 9.28
N ALA A 202 -49.11 1.69 10.54
CA ALA A 202 -49.41 2.54 11.70
C ALA A 202 -48.23 3.48 12.03
N LEU A 203 -48.51 4.76 12.29
CA LEU A 203 -47.51 5.75 12.72
C LEU A 203 -46.98 5.36 14.10
N ILE A 204 -45.68 5.06 14.21
CA ILE A 204 -45.04 4.68 15.48
C ILE A 204 -44.20 5.80 16.08
N GLY A 205 -43.80 6.80 15.30
CA GLY A 205 -42.99 7.92 15.80
C GLY A 205 -42.86 9.08 14.83
N SER A 206 -42.52 10.25 15.38
CA SER A 206 -42.15 11.45 14.62
C SER A 206 -40.85 12.01 15.17
N VAL A 207 -39.94 12.42 14.29
CA VAL A 207 -38.62 12.94 14.65
C VAL A 207 -38.31 14.24 13.90
N GLY A 208 -37.45 15.08 14.47
CA GLY A 208 -37.08 16.37 13.87
C GLY A 208 -36.26 16.24 12.58
N SER A 209 -36.12 17.35 11.84
CA SER A 209 -35.47 17.42 10.53
C SER A 209 -34.01 16.93 10.48
N ALA A 210 -33.27 16.99 11.59
CA ALA A 210 -31.90 16.49 11.69
C ALA A 210 -31.80 14.97 11.92
N ALA A 211 -32.89 14.31 12.33
CA ALA A 211 -32.87 12.87 12.62
C ALA A 211 -32.73 12.04 11.35
N ARG A 212 -31.91 11.00 11.42
CA ARG A 212 -31.69 10.00 10.36
C ARG A 212 -32.00 8.58 10.82
N SER A 213 -32.60 8.46 12.01
CA SER A 213 -32.98 7.19 12.59
C SER A 213 -34.09 7.33 13.64
N TYR A 214 -34.78 6.23 13.89
CA TYR A 214 -35.78 6.06 14.95
C TYR A 214 -35.68 4.66 15.54
N THR A 215 -35.68 4.55 16.87
CA THR A 215 -35.64 3.26 17.57
C THR A 215 -37.02 2.85 18.04
N ASP A 216 -37.51 1.74 17.50
CA ASP A 216 -38.72 1.03 17.88
C ASP A 216 -38.39 -0.07 18.90
N ALA A 217 -38.71 0.14 20.16
CA ALA A 217 -38.34 -0.75 21.26
C ALA A 217 -39.43 -1.81 21.54
N GLY A 218 -39.00 -3.02 21.90
CA GLY A 218 -39.87 -4.12 22.34
C GLY A 218 -40.58 -4.90 21.23
N VAL A 219 -40.02 -4.97 20.02
CA VAL A 219 -40.68 -5.56 18.84
C VAL A 219 -40.27 -7.01 18.58
N THR A 220 -41.24 -7.87 18.27
CA THR A 220 -41.04 -9.30 17.91
C THR A 220 -41.94 -9.71 16.73
N GLY A 221 -41.49 -10.63 15.89
CA GLY A 221 -42.17 -11.03 14.64
C GLY A 221 -41.75 -10.26 13.38
N ARG A 222 -42.50 -10.47 12.28
CA ARG A 222 -42.23 -9.90 10.95
C ARG A 222 -43.02 -8.60 10.73
N HIS A 223 -42.35 -7.51 10.38
CA HIS A 223 -42.97 -6.19 10.21
C HIS A 223 -42.53 -5.45 8.94
N ASP A 224 -43.41 -4.58 8.44
CA ASP A 224 -43.12 -3.64 7.35
C ASP A 224 -42.87 -2.25 7.93
N TYR A 225 -41.79 -1.58 7.54
CA TYR A 225 -41.49 -0.21 7.98
C TYR A 225 -41.66 0.79 6.83
N ALA A 226 -42.09 2.00 7.14
CA ALA A 226 -42.11 3.11 6.18
C ALA A 226 -41.68 4.44 6.81
N VAL A 227 -41.00 5.29 6.04
CA VAL A 227 -40.66 6.66 6.46
C VAL A 227 -41.08 7.67 5.40
N VAL A 228 -41.70 8.77 5.84
CA VAL A 228 -42.02 9.95 5.00
C VAL A 228 -41.32 11.19 5.54
N ALA A 229 -40.92 12.08 4.64
CA ALA A 229 -40.44 13.41 4.98
C ALA A 229 -41.62 14.39 5.06
N VAL A 230 -41.53 15.39 5.94
CA VAL A 230 -42.56 16.41 6.18
C VAL A 230 -41.93 17.80 6.03
N ASP A 231 -42.56 18.73 5.32
CA ASP A 231 -42.10 20.13 5.21
C ASP A 231 -42.70 21.04 6.30
N ALA A 232 -42.37 22.33 6.26
CA ALA A 232 -42.87 23.33 7.22
C ALA A 232 -44.38 23.62 7.10
N TYR A 233 -45.02 23.26 5.98
CA TYR A 233 -46.45 23.49 5.71
C TYR A 233 -47.30 22.24 6.03
N GLY A 234 -46.67 21.11 6.31
CA GLY A 234 -47.33 19.86 6.69
C GLY A 234 -47.49 18.86 5.54
N ASN A 235 -46.93 19.17 4.37
CA ASN A 235 -46.93 18.27 3.21
C ASN A 235 -46.02 17.08 3.44
N THR A 236 -46.44 15.90 2.97
CA THR A 236 -45.70 14.65 3.13
C THR A 236 -45.22 14.09 1.80
N SER A 237 -44.00 13.56 1.78
CA SER A 237 -43.50 12.78 0.65
C SER A 237 -44.26 11.47 0.44
N ALA A 238 -44.02 10.80 -0.69
CA ALA A 238 -44.30 9.37 -0.82
C ALA A 238 -43.53 8.57 0.26
N PRO A 239 -44.08 7.45 0.78
CA PRO A 239 -43.39 6.61 1.76
C PRO A 239 -42.25 5.83 1.13
N THR A 240 -41.12 5.78 1.82
CA THR A 240 -40.06 4.81 1.56
C THR A 240 -40.33 3.59 2.40
N THR A 241 -40.60 2.44 1.78
CA THR A 241 -41.02 1.22 2.48
C THR A 241 -39.92 0.16 2.50
N LEU A 242 -39.93 -0.66 3.54
CA LEU A 242 -39.12 -1.88 3.67
C LEU A 242 -40.04 -2.99 4.19
N ALA A 243 -40.32 -3.98 3.34
CA ALA A 243 -41.28 -5.04 3.65
C ALA A 243 -40.61 -6.29 4.22
N GLY A 244 -41.28 -6.96 5.15
CA GLY A 244 -41.09 -8.36 5.45
C GLY A 244 -39.94 -8.67 6.41
N VAL A 245 -39.68 -7.77 7.35
CA VAL A 245 -38.51 -7.83 8.23
C VAL A 245 -38.80 -8.74 9.42
N ASP A 246 -38.22 -9.94 9.42
CA ASP A 246 -38.38 -10.91 10.51
C ASP A 246 -37.41 -10.63 11.67
N SER A 247 -37.94 -10.10 12.77
CA SER A 247 -37.15 -9.86 13.98
C SER A 247 -36.73 -11.14 14.73
N ALA A 248 -37.15 -12.33 14.27
CA ALA A 248 -36.74 -13.64 14.80
C ALA A 248 -35.57 -14.29 14.03
N THR A 249 -35.16 -13.76 12.87
CA THR A 249 -33.87 -14.16 12.27
C THR A 249 -32.73 -13.55 13.08
N ALA A 250 -31.87 -14.39 13.64
CA ALA A 250 -30.70 -13.96 14.39
C ALA A 250 -29.90 -12.93 13.58
N PHE A 251 -29.45 -11.86 14.25
CA PHE A 251 -28.36 -11.02 13.78
C PHE A 251 -27.22 -11.95 13.38
N ASN A 252 -26.91 -12.06 12.10
CA ASN A 252 -25.71 -12.78 11.72
C ASN A 252 -24.52 -11.86 11.99
N ALA A 253 -23.94 -11.97 13.19
CA ALA A 253 -22.74 -11.23 13.58
C ALA A 253 -21.62 -11.38 12.54
N VAL A 254 -21.59 -12.49 11.81
CA VAL A 254 -20.69 -12.70 10.66
C VAL A 254 -20.98 -11.72 9.52
N GLU A 255 -22.24 -11.49 9.13
CA GLU A 255 -22.54 -10.51 8.07
C GLU A 255 -22.15 -9.09 8.47
N GLN A 256 -22.34 -8.73 9.73
CA GLN A 256 -21.90 -7.44 10.23
C GLN A 256 -20.38 -7.31 10.24
N ALA A 257 -19.69 -8.38 10.63
CA ALA A 257 -18.24 -8.42 10.58
C ALA A 257 -17.72 -8.30 9.14
N VAL A 258 -18.36 -8.98 8.18
CA VAL A 258 -18.03 -8.89 6.75
C VAL A 258 -18.27 -7.49 6.19
N ALA A 259 -19.36 -6.83 6.59
CA ALA A 259 -19.71 -5.49 6.11
C ALA A 259 -18.85 -4.38 6.76
N SER A 260 -18.57 -4.49 8.06
CA SER A 260 -17.82 -3.48 8.82
C SER A 260 -16.31 -3.69 8.81
N GLY A 261 -15.85 -4.89 8.45
CA GLY A 261 -14.48 -5.30 8.69
C GLY A 261 -14.14 -5.39 10.18
N SER A 262 -15.08 -5.73 11.05
CA SER A 262 -14.82 -5.86 12.49
C SER A 262 -15.32 -7.18 13.05
N ALA A 263 -14.41 -8.02 13.53
CA ALA A 263 -14.75 -9.26 14.22
C ALA A 263 -15.14 -9.05 15.70
N ALA A 264 -15.25 -7.80 16.17
CA ALA A 264 -15.50 -7.48 17.59
C ALA A 264 -16.86 -8.00 18.09
N GLY A 265 -17.88 -8.01 17.22
CA GLY A 265 -19.21 -8.54 17.53
C GLY A 265 -19.35 -10.06 17.42
N VAL A 266 -18.33 -10.77 16.92
CA VAL A 266 -18.35 -12.23 16.76
C VAL A 266 -17.79 -12.88 18.03
N THR A 267 -18.66 -13.48 18.84
CA THR A 267 -18.28 -14.11 20.11
C THR A 267 -17.78 -15.55 19.95
N ASP A 268 -18.21 -16.25 18.90
CA ASP A 268 -17.78 -17.62 18.60
C ASP A 268 -17.07 -17.66 17.22
N PRO A 269 -15.74 -17.85 17.17
CA PRO A 269 -15.01 -17.96 15.92
C PRO A 269 -15.47 -19.11 15.01
N ALA A 270 -16.09 -20.18 15.55
CA ALA A 270 -16.59 -21.29 14.74
C ALA A 270 -17.65 -20.83 13.73
N SER A 271 -18.44 -19.80 14.06
CA SER A 271 -19.40 -19.20 13.13
C SER A 271 -18.74 -18.61 11.86
N LEU A 272 -17.51 -18.09 11.97
CA LEU A 272 -16.74 -17.61 10.82
C LEU A 272 -16.19 -18.77 9.97
N VAL A 273 -15.78 -19.87 10.62
CA VAL A 273 -15.36 -21.11 9.95
C VAL A 273 -16.52 -21.70 9.15
N ASP A 274 -17.69 -21.85 9.77
CA ASP A 274 -18.89 -22.39 9.12
C ASP A 274 -19.37 -21.48 7.98
N ALA A 275 -19.33 -20.16 8.16
CA ALA A 275 -19.65 -19.22 7.10
C ALA A 275 -18.66 -19.30 5.93
N ALA A 276 -17.37 -19.52 6.19
CA ALA A 276 -16.35 -19.68 5.16
C ALA A 276 -16.53 -21.00 4.39
N LEU A 277 -16.77 -22.11 5.08
CA LEU A 277 -17.09 -23.41 4.48
C LEU A 277 -18.38 -23.33 3.64
N THR A 278 -19.44 -22.72 4.17
CA THR A 278 -20.68 -22.47 3.42
C THR A 278 -20.45 -21.60 2.19
N THR A 279 -19.56 -20.60 2.29
CA THR A 279 -19.18 -19.76 1.14
C THR A 279 -18.45 -20.58 0.08
N ILE A 280 -17.56 -21.51 0.46
CA ILE A 280 -16.92 -22.44 -0.47
C ILE A 280 -17.97 -23.32 -1.15
N ASP A 281 -18.85 -23.95 -0.36
CA ASP A 281 -19.88 -24.87 -0.87
C ASP A 281 -20.90 -24.17 -1.78
N THR A 282 -21.27 -22.93 -1.48
CA THR A 282 -22.20 -22.14 -2.32
C THR A 282 -21.54 -21.73 -3.63
N ASN A 283 -20.26 -21.35 -3.58
CA ASN A 283 -19.54 -20.86 -4.74
C ASN A 283 -19.12 -21.96 -5.73
N LYS A 284 -19.15 -23.24 -5.35
CA LYS A 284 -18.88 -24.35 -6.28
C LYS A 284 -19.84 -24.35 -7.48
N ASP A 285 -21.07 -23.90 -7.24
CA ASP A 285 -22.16 -23.80 -8.22
C ASP A 285 -22.37 -22.36 -8.71
N LEU A 286 -21.42 -21.47 -8.43
CA LEU A 286 -21.47 -20.08 -8.90
C LEU A 286 -21.64 -20.05 -10.42
N LEU A 287 -22.63 -19.29 -10.87
CA LEU A 287 -22.97 -19.15 -12.29
C LEU A 287 -23.21 -20.49 -13.00
N LEU A 288 -23.72 -21.51 -12.30
CA LEU A 288 -24.11 -22.80 -12.91
C LEU A 288 -25.05 -22.61 -14.09
N GLY A 289 -26.03 -21.71 -13.99
CA GLY A 289 -26.92 -21.37 -15.10
C GLY A 289 -26.19 -20.77 -16.31
N ALA A 290 -25.13 -19.99 -16.09
CA ALA A 290 -24.28 -19.50 -17.18
C ALA A 290 -23.50 -20.64 -17.81
N LYS A 291 -22.82 -21.49 -17.02
CA LYS A 291 -22.11 -22.67 -17.51
C LYS A 291 -23.05 -23.59 -18.31
N ALA A 292 -24.26 -23.83 -17.80
CA ALA A 292 -25.27 -24.63 -18.48
C ALA A 292 -25.68 -24.03 -19.82
N LYS A 293 -25.82 -22.70 -19.90
CA LYS A 293 -26.12 -22.03 -21.17
C LYS A 293 -24.94 -22.07 -22.15
N LEU A 294 -23.72 -21.75 -21.68
CA LEU A 294 -22.49 -21.72 -22.48
C LEU A 294 -22.16 -23.08 -23.11
N PHE A 295 -22.37 -24.17 -22.36
CA PHE A 295 -22.04 -25.53 -22.78
C PHE A 295 -23.26 -26.38 -23.18
N ASN A 296 -24.45 -25.78 -23.23
CA ASN A 296 -25.71 -26.46 -23.52
C ASN A 296 -25.96 -27.70 -22.64
N LEU A 297 -25.73 -27.57 -21.33
CA LEU A 297 -25.95 -28.63 -20.32
C LEU A 297 -27.39 -28.58 -19.79
N ASN A 298 -27.76 -29.58 -18.98
CA ASN A 298 -28.95 -29.51 -18.15
C ASN A 298 -28.82 -28.39 -17.08
N PRO A 299 -29.93 -27.93 -16.48
CA PRO A 299 -29.89 -26.91 -15.42
C PRO A 299 -29.02 -27.28 -14.21
N ASP A 300 -28.84 -28.58 -13.94
CA ASP A 300 -27.99 -29.13 -12.89
C ASP A 300 -26.50 -29.29 -13.31
N GLY A 301 -26.15 -28.90 -14.54
CA GLY A 301 -24.81 -29.01 -15.08
C GLY A 301 -24.46 -30.35 -15.71
N THR A 302 -25.38 -31.32 -15.72
CA THR A 302 -25.13 -32.63 -16.34
C THR A 302 -25.24 -32.57 -17.88
N VAL A 303 -24.54 -33.47 -18.55
CA VAL A 303 -24.60 -33.64 -20.01
C VAL A 303 -26.00 -34.12 -20.42
N LYS A 304 -26.57 -33.51 -21.47
CA LYS A 304 -27.86 -33.92 -22.01
C LYS A 304 -27.76 -35.29 -22.69
N ALA A 305 -28.78 -36.12 -22.47
CA ALA A 305 -28.85 -37.46 -23.06
C ALA A 305 -29.01 -37.45 -24.59
N ASP A 306 -29.44 -36.34 -25.18
CA ASP A 306 -29.60 -36.15 -26.63
C ASP A 306 -28.28 -35.88 -27.37
N GLY A 307 -27.17 -35.74 -26.63
CA GLY A 307 -25.84 -35.47 -27.20
C GLY A 307 -25.63 -34.01 -27.62
N ALA A 308 -26.56 -33.10 -27.34
CA ALA A 308 -26.46 -31.70 -27.77
C ALA A 308 -25.51 -30.85 -26.90
N SER A 309 -25.10 -31.35 -25.73
CA SER A 309 -24.15 -30.67 -24.86
C SER A 309 -22.74 -30.61 -25.44
N LEU A 310 -22.03 -29.50 -25.21
CA LEU A 310 -20.63 -29.35 -25.58
C LEU A 310 -19.75 -30.15 -24.63
N THR A 311 -19.17 -31.24 -25.14
CA THR A 311 -18.24 -32.12 -24.41
C THR A 311 -16.83 -32.16 -25.01
N SER A 312 -16.62 -31.41 -26.10
CA SER A 312 -15.34 -31.28 -26.79
C SER A 312 -15.23 -29.88 -27.38
N ILE A 313 -14.22 -29.12 -26.94
CA ILE A 313 -13.88 -27.80 -27.45
C ILE A 313 -12.39 -27.78 -27.82
N GLY A 314 -12.09 -27.28 -29.02
CA GLY A 314 -10.75 -27.12 -29.56
C GLY A 314 -10.46 -25.67 -29.89
N TRP A 315 -9.38 -25.12 -29.33
CA TRP A 315 -8.92 -23.76 -29.61
C TRP A 315 -7.41 -23.65 -29.45
N THR A 316 -6.74 -23.20 -30.51
CA THR A 316 -5.33 -22.80 -30.49
C THR A 316 -5.28 -21.26 -30.57
N PRO A 317 -5.11 -20.55 -29.44
CA PRO A 317 -5.19 -19.08 -29.36
C PRO A 317 -3.93 -18.37 -29.87
N THR A 318 -2.93 -19.12 -30.34
CA THR A 318 -1.55 -18.70 -30.64
C THR A 318 -0.72 -18.38 -29.38
N HIS A 319 0.53 -17.97 -29.60
CA HIS A 319 1.46 -17.60 -28.54
C HIS A 319 1.24 -16.18 -28.00
N ASP A 320 0.49 -15.36 -28.73
CA ASP A 320 0.14 -13.97 -28.40
C ASP A 320 -1.18 -13.89 -27.63
N ALA A 321 -1.47 -14.90 -26.82
CA ALA A 321 -2.63 -14.95 -25.95
C ALA A 321 -2.20 -14.71 -24.49
N ALA A 322 -3.08 -14.12 -23.69
CA ALA A 322 -2.89 -14.05 -22.25
C ALA A 322 -3.56 -15.22 -21.54
N LEU A 323 -2.90 -15.67 -20.49
CA LEU A 323 -3.50 -16.49 -19.45
C LEU A 323 -4.08 -15.54 -18.40
N ILE A 324 -5.31 -15.81 -18.00
CA ILE A 324 -6.07 -14.97 -17.07
C ILE A 324 -6.47 -15.80 -15.86
N THR A 325 -7.01 -15.16 -14.83
CA THR A 325 -7.45 -15.85 -13.61
C THR A 325 -8.72 -15.22 -13.08
N SER A 326 -9.71 -16.06 -12.80
CA SER A 326 -10.97 -15.72 -12.15
C SER A 326 -10.77 -15.37 -10.67
N THR A 327 -11.70 -14.57 -10.15
CA THR A 327 -11.83 -14.24 -8.73
C THR A 327 -12.89 -15.15 -8.12
N TYR A 328 -12.46 -16.06 -7.24
CA TYR A 328 -13.35 -17.02 -6.59
C TYR A 328 -14.52 -16.33 -5.87
N GLY A 329 -15.74 -16.83 -6.09
CA GLY A 329 -16.96 -16.24 -5.53
C GLY A 329 -17.48 -14.99 -6.25
N THR A 330 -16.78 -14.52 -7.28
CA THR A 330 -17.20 -13.36 -8.08
C THR A 330 -17.48 -13.73 -9.53
N ASN A 331 -16.57 -14.48 -10.15
CA ASN A 331 -16.71 -15.00 -11.51
C ASN A 331 -16.12 -16.42 -11.60
N VAL A 332 -16.25 -17.04 -12.77
CA VAL A 332 -15.86 -18.44 -12.98
C VAL A 332 -15.01 -18.61 -14.23
N GLY A 333 -13.93 -19.37 -14.11
CA GLY A 333 -13.23 -19.93 -15.27
C GLY A 333 -14.17 -20.85 -16.06
N VAL A 334 -14.29 -20.57 -17.36
CA VAL A 334 -15.13 -21.33 -18.30
C VAL A 334 -14.31 -22.07 -19.35
N LEU A 335 -13.11 -21.58 -19.70
CA LEU A 335 -12.21 -22.27 -20.61
C LEU A 335 -10.83 -22.45 -19.94
N ARG A 336 -10.33 -23.67 -20.00
CA ARG A 336 -9.05 -24.05 -19.40
C ARG A 336 -8.20 -24.84 -20.38
N THR A 337 -6.91 -24.55 -20.40
CA THR A 337 -5.95 -25.21 -21.30
C THR A 337 -5.68 -26.64 -20.85
N ASN A 338 -5.64 -27.57 -21.80
CA ASN A 338 -5.38 -28.99 -21.55
C ASN A 338 -4.41 -29.60 -22.59
N ALA A 339 -3.82 -28.78 -23.44
CA ALA A 339 -2.91 -29.18 -24.50
C ALA A 339 -1.84 -28.11 -24.76
N VAL A 340 -0.89 -28.43 -25.66
CA VAL A 340 0.11 -27.49 -26.19
C VAL A 340 0.06 -27.51 -27.72
N SER A 341 0.32 -26.36 -28.35
CA SER A 341 0.29 -26.22 -29.81
C SER A 341 1.61 -26.52 -30.51
N ALA A 342 2.68 -26.82 -29.75
CA ALA A 342 4.02 -27.10 -30.28
C ALA A 342 4.75 -28.18 -29.45
N THR A 343 5.62 -28.94 -30.10
CA THR A 343 6.47 -29.95 -29.45
C THR A 343 7.51 -29.28 -28.54
N GLY A 344 7.87 -29.95 -27.44
CA GLY A 344 8.85 -29.45 -26.47
C GLY A 344 8.28 -28.59 -25.33
N TYR A 345 6.97 -28.34 -25.30
CA TYR A 345 6.29 -27.60 -24.24
C TYR A 345 5.50 -28.53 -23.30
N THR A 346 5.30 -28.10 -22.05
CA THR A 346 4.57 -28.86 -21.02
C THR A 346 3.12 -28.41 -20.93
N VAL A 347 2.20 -29.37 -20.93
CA VAL A 347 0.77 -29.11 -20.68
C VAL A 347 0.59 -28.56 -19.26
N LYS A 348 -0.11 -27.44 -19.15
CA LYS A 348 -0.49 -26.82 -17.88
C LYS A 348 -1.98 -26.49 -17.90
N ASP A 349 -2.64 -26.72 -16.77
CA ASP A 349 -4.01 -26.28 -16.56
C ASP A 349 -4.03 -24.80 -16.17
N ARG A 350 -4.51 -23.95 -17.07
CA ARG A 350 -4.57 -22.49 -16.93
C ARG A 350 -5.87 -21.96 -17.51
N GLU A 351 -6.44 -20.95 -16.86
CA GLU A 351 -7.65 -20.31 -17.37
C GLU A 351 -7.30 -19.40 -18.54
N ILE A 352 -8.13 -19.47 -19.58
CA ILE A 352 -8.04 -18.61 -20.77
C ILE A 352 -9.40 -18.02 -21.15
N GLY A 353 -10.46 -18.38 -20.41
CA GLY A 353 -11.77 -17.78 -20.53
C GLY A 353 -12.45 -17.69 -19.16
N VAL A 354 -12.99 -16.53 -18.83
CA VAL A 354 -13.69 -16.26 -17.57
C VAL A 354 -15.05 -15.63 -17.87
N ALA A 355 -16.11 -16.14 -17.26
CA ALA A 355 -17.45 -15.58 -17.34
C ALA A 355 -17.89 -15.04 -15.98
N GLY A 356 -18.59 -13.91 -15.98
CA GLY A 356 -19.09 -13.30 -14.75
C GLY A 356 -20.27 -12.39 -14.95
N GLN A 357 -20.79 -11.87 -13.84
CA GLN A 357 -21.90 -10.92 -13.82
C GLN A 357 -21.62 -9.85 -12.77
N SER A 358 -21.85 -8.59 -13.11
CA SER A 358 -21.74 -7.44 -12.21
C SER A 358 -23.00 -6.59 -12.31
N GLY A 359 -23.82 -6.61 -11.25
CA GLY A 359 -25.17 -6.05 -11.28
C GLY A 359 -26.01 -6.68 -12.40
N PRO A 360 -26.67 -5.89 -13.27
CA PRO A 360 -27.40 -6.41 -14.43
C PRO A 360 -26.50 -6.83 -15.61
N GLY A 361 -25.24 -6.37 -15.65
CA GLY A 361 -24.32 -6.63 -16.76
C GLY A 361 -23.67 -8.01 -16.70
N ARG A 362 -23.70 -8.77 -17.81
CA ARG A 362 -22.99 -10.03 -17.99
C ARG A 362 -21.71 -9.79 -18.76
N TYR A 363 -20.66 -10.57 -18.48
CA TYR A 363 -19.41 -10.46 -19.22
C TYR A 363 -18.73 -11.80 -19.47
N LEU A 364 -17.99 -11.85 -20.59
CA LEU A 364 -17.08 -12.93 -20.95
C LEU A 364 -15.73 -12.31 -21.30
N VAL A 365 -14.67 -12.77 -20.65
CA VAL A 365 -13.28 -12.37 -20.88
C VAL A 365 -12.55 -13.56 -21.50
N LEU A 366 -11.97 -13.38 -22.68
CA LEU A 366 -11.16 -14.38 -23.35
C LEU A 366 -9.72 -13.88 -23.49
N GLY A 367 -8.75 -14.74 -23.21
CA GLY A 367 -7.31 -14.47 -23.29
C GLY A 367 -6.78 -14.24 -24.71
N GLY A 368 -7.65 -14.22 -25.71
CA GLY A 368 -7.34 -13.93 -27.11
C GLY A 368 -8.64 -13.82 -27.89
N ASN A 369 -8.54 -13.59 -29.21
CA ASN A 369 -9.71 -13.55 -30.09
C ASN A 369 -9.86 -14.87 -30.89
N PRO A 370 -10.82 -15.76 -30.53
CA PRO A 370 -11.05 -16.99 -31.28
C PRO A 370 -11.65 -16.73 -32.66
N MET A 371 -12.28 -15.57 -32.91
CA MET A 371 -12.92 -15.23 -34.18
C MET A 371 -11.91 -14.95 -35.30
N ARG A 372 -10.60 -14.81 -35.00
CA ARG A 372 -9.52 -14.75 -36.00
C ARG A 372 -9.53 -15.92 -36.98
N THR A 373 -10.08 -17.06 -36.59
CA THR A 373 -10.37 -18.24 -37.44
C THR A 373 -11.11 -17.89 -38.74
N ALA A 374 -11.97 -16.85 -38.73
CA ALA A 374 -12.69 -16.39 -39.93
C ALA A 374 -11.76 -15.84 -41.02
N LEU A 375 -10.53 -15.48 -40.66
CA LEU A 375 -9.47 -15.05 -41.57
C LEU A 375 -8.32 -16.08 -41.55
N ALA A 376 -8.60 -17.33 -41.93
CA ALA A 376 -7.64 -18.44 -41.87
C ALA A 376 -6.31 -18.22 -42.63
N SER A 377 -6.22 -17.20 -43.48
CA SER A 377 -4.99 -16.78 -44.19
C SER A 377 -4.20 -15.66 -43.49
N ALA A 378 -4.71 -15.11 -42.39
CA ALA A 378 -4.05 -14.05 -41.63
C ALA A 378 -2.84 -14.60 -40.84
N PRO A 379 -1.78 -13.78 -40.65
CA PRO A 379 -0.73 -14.06 -39.68
C PRO A 379 -1.35 -14.23 -38.29
N ASN A 380 -0.84 -15.15 -37.47
CA ASN A 380 -1.38 -15.43 -36.13
C ASN A 380 -2.86 -15.84 -36.08
N ALA A 381 -3.35 -16.51 -37.13
CA ALA A 381 -4.69 -17.10 -37.11
C ALA A 381 -4.83 -18.11 -35.97
N ALA A 382 -5.77 -17.84 -35.06
CA ALA A 382 -6.22 -18.84 -34.10
C ALA A 382 -6.98 -19.94 -34.86
N THR A 383 -6.78 -21.20 -34.50
CA THR A 383 -7.56 -22.31 -35.07
C THR A 383 -8.61 -22.75 -34.06
N THR A 384 -9.85 -22.86 -34.51
CA THR A 384 -11.00 -23.31 -33.71
C THR A 384 -11.63 -24.55 -34.31
N ASP A 385 -12.28 -25.37 -33.49
CA ASP A 385 -13.17 -26.43 -33.97
C ASP A 385 -14.64 -26.02 -33.89
N ALA A 386 -15.54 -26.87 -34.40
CA ALA A 386 -16.98 -26.63 -34.36
C ALA A 386 -17.52 -26.44 -32.92
N GLY A 387 -16.89 -27.07 -31.92
CA GLY A 387 -17.23 -26.91 -30.51
C GLY A 387 -16.98 -25.49 -30.02
N MET A 388 -15.85 -24.88 -30.39
CA MET A 388 -15.54 -23.49 -30.03
C MET A 388 -16.44 -22.48 -30.75
N HIS A 389 -16.82 -22.72 -32.01
CA HIS A 389 -17.84 -21.92 -32.69
C HIS A 389 -19.17 -21.96 -31.94
N LYS A 390 -19.60 -23.15 -31.53
CA LYS A 390 -20.85 -23.31 -30.79
C LYS A 390 -20.79 -22.67 -29.39
N PHE A 391 -19.64 -22.73 -28.72
CA PHE A 391 -19.41 -22.01 -27.48
C PHE A 391 -19.56 -20.49 -27.65
N LEU A 392 -19.02 -19.91 -28.73
CA LEU A 392 -19.19 -18.48 -29.03
C LEU A 392 -20.66 -18.12 -29.27
N GLU A 393 -21.40 -18.91 -30.06
CA GLU A 393 -22.84 -18.69 -30.26
C GLU A 393 -23.63 -18.71 -28.94
N ASN A 394 -23.37 -19.73 -28.10
CA ASN A 394 -23.99 -19.85 -26.78
C ASN A 394 -23.59 -18.69 -25.86
N SER A 395 -22.35 -18.21 -25.98
CA SER A 395 -21.85 -17.03 -25.25
C SER A 395 -22.59 -15.77 -25.64
N MET A 396 -22.80 -15.54 -26.94
CA MET A 396 -23.58 -14.41 -27.43
C MET A 396 -25.01 -14.47 -26.90
N SER A 397 -25.66 -15.64 -27.00
CA SER A 397 -27.01 -15.87 -26.47
C SER A 397 -27.10 -15.58 -24.96
N TRP A 398 -26.14 -16.08 -24.18
CA TRP A 398 -26.09 -15.85 -22.74
C TRP A 398 -25.85 -14.38 -22.40
N LEU A 399 -24.90 -13.71 -23.07
CA LEU A 399 -24.58 -12.31 -22.84
C LEU A 399 -25.81 -11.43 -23.11
N THR A 400 -26.42 -11.56 -24.28
CA THR A 400 -27.58 -10.74 -24.67
C THR A 400 -28.88 -11.15 -24.00
N GLY A 401 -28.92 -12.32 -23.35
CA GLY A 401 -30.15 -12.89 -22.79
C GLY A 401 -31.18 -13.31 -23.84
N ARG A 402 -30.75 -13.52 -25.09
CA ARG A 402 -31.63 -13.90 -26.21
C ARG A 402 -31.43 -15.37 -26.55
N ASP A 403 -32.50 -16.15 -26.56
CA ASP A 403 -32.42 -17.59 -26.88
C ASP A 403 -32.13 -17.86 -28.36
N ASP A 404 -32.57 -16.97 -29.24
CA ASP A 404 -32.30 -17.01 -30.67
C ASP A 404 -31.93 -15.63 -31.21
N LEU A 405 -30.65 -15.45 -31.55
CA LEU A 405 -30.11 -14.22 -32.13
C LEU A 405 -30.46 -14.04 -33.61
N THR A 406 -31.00 -15.06 -34.27
CA THR A 406 -31.46 -14.98 -35.67
C THR A 406 -32.88 -14.45 -35.79
N ALA A 407 -33.67 -14.48 -34.71
CA ALA A 407 -35.07 -14.09 -34.71
C ALA A 407 -35.27 -12.59 -35.03
N ALA A 408 -34.47 -11.70 -34.43
CA ALA A 408 -34.59 -10.26 -34.58
C ALA A 408 -33.21 -9.57 -34.65
N PRO A 409 -33.10 -8.40 -35.31
CA PRO A 409 -31.85 -7.67 -35.36
C PRO A 409 -31.31 -7.28 -33.97
N PHE A 410 -29.99 -7.17 -33.86
CA PHE A 410 -29.31 -6.71 -32.65
C PHE A 410 -28.14 -5.77 -32.98
N LYS A 411 -27.81 -4.91 -32.03
CA LYS A 411 -26.78 -3.88 -32.17
C LYS A 411 -25.56 -4.23 -31.33
N VAL A 412 -24.41 -4.35 -31.99
CA VAL A 412 -23.11 -4.59 -31.36
C VAL A 412 -22.26 -3.34 -31.48
N VAL A 413 -21.70 -2.88 -30.37
CA VAL A 413 -20.61 -1.89 -30.41
C VAL A 413 -19.29 -2.64 -30.36
N ILE A 414 -18.39 -2.36 -31.30
CA ILE A 414 -17.01 -2.85 -31.31
C ILE A 414 -16.10 -1.64 -31.09
N ALA A 415 -15.22 -1.74 -30.11
CA ALA A 415 -14.28 -0.67 -29.79
C ALA A 415 -12.93 -1.25 -29.37
N GLN A 416 -11.88 -0.47 -29.54
CA GLN A 416 -10.53 -0.80 -29.08
C GLN A 416 -10.11 -2.15 -29.64
N MET A 417 -10.14 -2.33 -30.95
CA MET A 417 -9.77 -3.57 -31.60
C MET A 417 -8.80 -3.27 -32.73
N ASP A 418 -7.72 -4.03 -32.80
CA ASP A 418 -6.69 -3.84 -33.81
C ASP A 418 -7.17 -4.30 -35.19
N GLN A 419 -6.58 -3.71 -36.22
CA GLN A 419 -6.78 -4.01 -37.63
C GLN A 419 -5.45 -4.17 -38.38
N SER A 420 -4.34 -4.28 -37.64
CA SER A 420 -3.02 -4.45 -38.20
C SER A 420 -2.87 -5.79 -38.92
N TYR A 421 -1.79 -5.90 -39.70
CA TYR A 421 -1.42 -7.14 -40.39
C TYR A 421 -1.33 -8.34 -39.43
N TRP A 422 -0.86 -8.14 -38.20
CA TRP A 422 -0.65 -9.21 -37.22
C TRP A 422 -1.90 -9.56 -36.41
N PHE A 423 -2.79 -8.58 -36.20
CA PHE A 423 -4.02 -8.77 -35.43
C PHE A 423 -5.19 -8.05 -36.12
N PRO A 424 -5.74 -8.60 -37.22
CA PRO A 424 -6.91 -8.05 -37.92
C PRO A 424 -8.21 -8.38 -37.17
N ASP A 425 -8.24 -8.06 -35.87
CA ASP A 425 -9.20 -8.57 -34.90
C ASP A 425 -10.62 -8.04 -35.13
N GLU A 426 -10.79 -6.76 -35.48
CA GLU A 426 -12.13 -6.24 -35.72
C GLU A 426 -12.71 -6.73 -37.06
N VAL A 427 -11.93 -6.82 -38.15
CA VAL A 427 -12.41 -7.41 -39.42
C VAL A 427 -12.77 -8.88 -39.21
N ALA A 428 -11.94 -9.65 -38.48
CA ALA A 428 -12.23 -11.05 -38.17
C ALA A 428 -13.52 -11.20 -37.36
N THR A 429 -13.71 -10.37 -36.34
CA THR A 429 -14.91 -10.38 -35.48
C THR A 429 -16.18 -10.07 -36.28
N ARG A 430 -16.15 -9.03 -37.12
CA ARG A 430 -17.28 -8.68 -38.00
C ARG A 430 -17.59 -9.80 -39.00
N THR A 431 -16.57 -10.34 -39.65
CA THR A 431 -16.71 -11.44 -40.64
C THR A 431 -17.34 -12.68 -40.01
N TRP A 432 -16.88 -13.05 -38.81
CA TRP A 432 -17.44 -14.18 -38.08
C TRP A 432 -18.92 -13.94 -37.74
N LEU A 433 -19.26 -12.77 -37.20
CA LEU A 433 -20.63 -12.44 -36.82
C LEU A 433 -21.58 -12.36 -38.03
N ASP A 434 -21.15 -11.76 -39.15
CA ASP A 434 -21.95 -11.69 -40.38
C ASP A 434 -22.22 -13.07 -40.97
N ALA A 435 -21.24 -13.98 -40.89
CA ALA A 435 -21.38 -15.35 -41.36
C ALA A 435 -22.38 -16.17 -40.51
N HIS A 436 -22.41 -15.94 -39.19
CA HIS A 436 -23.30 -16.69 -38.28
C HIS A 436 -24.68 -16.03 -38.11
N TYR A 437 -24.79 -14.72 -38.33
CA TYR A 437 -26.02 -13.94 -38.14
C TYR A 437 -26.33 -13.03 -39.36
N PRO A 438 -26.47 -13.60 -40.56
CA PRO A 438 -26.57 -12.83 -41.80
C PRO A 438 -27.77 -11.87 -41.80
N GLY A 439 -27.50 -10.58 -41.95
CA GLY A 439 -28.51 -9.52 -41.96
C GLY A 439 -29.21 -9.26 -40.62
N LYS A 440 -28.70 -9.81 -39.52
CA LYS A 440 -29.28 -9.66 -38.17
C LYS A 440 -28.44 -8.79 -37.24
N VAL A 441 -27.20 -8.52 -37.58
CA VAL A 441 -26.29 -7.74 -36.74
C VAL A 441 -25.99 -6.38 -37.36
N SER A 442 -25.87 -5.36 -36.51
CA SER A 442 -25.50 -3.99 -36.90
C SER A 442 -24.42 -3.44 -35.99
N TYR A 443 -23.54 -2.60 -36.54
CA TYR A 443 -22.33 -2.12 -35.87
C TYR A 443 -22.13 -0.61 -36.01
N ASN A 444 -21.29 -0.04 -35.14
CA ASN A 444 -20.63 1.22 -35.43
C ASN A 444 -19.63 1.08 -36.61
N ALA A 445 -19.23 2.20 -37.19
CA ALA A 445 -18.08 2.23 -38.10
C ALA A 445 -16.80 1.91 -37.32
N ALA A 446 -15.79 1.37 -38.02
CA ALA A 446 -14.50 1.04 -37.42
C ALA A 446 -13.89 2.27 -36.74
N ASP A 447 -13.24 2.06 -35.60
CA ASP A 447 -12.56 3.08 -34.78
C ASP A 447 -13.43 4.24 -34.23
N THR A 448 -14.70 4.36 -34.63
CA THR A 448 -15.52 5.53 -34.22
C THR A 448 -15.95 5.55 -32.75
N CYS A 449 -15.82 4.41 -32.07
CA CYS A 449 -16.19 4.25 -30.67
C CYS A 449 -14.96 4.09 -29.76
N ASP A 450 -13.77 4.39 -30.27
CA ASP A 450 -12.52 4.23 -29.54
C ASP A 450 -12.24 5.38 -28.55
N GLY A 451 -11.46 5.08 -27.51
CA GLY A 451 -11.04 6.07 -26.52
C GLY A 451 -12.22 6.79 -25.86
N ALA A 452 -12.15 8.12 -25.84
CA ALA A 452 -13.17 8.97 -25.20
C ALA A 452 -14.55 8.91 -25.87
N ALA A 453 -14.64 8.48 -27.13
CA ALA A 453 -15.91 8.38 -27.85
C ALA A 453 -16.80 7.23 -27.34
N LEU A 454 -16.20 6.23 -26.69
CA LEU A 454 -16.89 5.01 -26.26
C LEU A 454 -18.13 5.29 -25.40
N ALA A 455 -18.03 6.23 -24.45
CA ALA A 455 -19.14 6.57 -23.57
C ALA A 455 -20.39 7.04 -24.34
N GLY A 456 -20.20 7.80 -25.42
CA GLY A 456 -21.29 8.24 -26.30
C GLY A 456 -21.91 7.09 -27.09
N CYS A 457 -21.09 6.16 -27.60
CA CYS A 457 -21.58 4.97 -28.29
C CYS A 457 -22.41 4.05 -27.40
N LEU A 458 -22.07 3.97 -26.10
CA LEU A 458 -22.74 3.13 -25.12
C LEU A 458 -24.01 3.78 -24.52
N ALA A 459 -24.21 5.09 -24.68
CA ALA A 459 -25.35 5.81 -24.12
C ALA A 459 -26.71 5.27 -24.59
N ALA A 460 -26.77 4.74 -25.82
CA ALA A 460 -27.98 4.13 -26.38
C ALA A 460 -28.24 2.68 -25.92
N ARG A 461 -27.40 2.12 -25.03
CA ARG A 461 -27.46 0.73 -24.54
C ARG A 461 -27.52 -0.30 -25.68
N PRO A 462 -26.41 -0.57 -26.38
CA PRO A 462 -26.37 -1.63 -27.38
C PRO A 462 -26.67 -3.00 -26.76
N ASP A 463 -27.00 -3.99 -27.58
CA ASP A 463 -27.26 -5.36 -27.12
C ASP A 463 -25.97 -6.05 -26.63
N LEU A 464 -24.81 -5.64 -27.13
CA LEU A 464 -23.50 -6.15 -26.73
C LEU A 464 -22.40 -5.11 -27.02
N LEU A 465 -21.42 -5.03 -26.12
CA LEU A 465 -20.11 -4.41 -26.36
C LEU A 465 -19.05 -5.50 -26.56
N ILE A 466 -18.24 -5.40 -27.61
CA ILE A 466 -17.00 -6.17 -27.80
C ILE A 466 -15.82 -5.20 -27.69
N VAL A 467 -14.86 -5.50 -26.81
CA VAL A 467 -13.74 -4.59 -26.50
C VAL A 467 -12.43 -5.33 -26.25
N SER A 468 -11.27 -4.71 -26.51
CA SER A 468 -9.95 -5.24 -26.13
C SER A 468 -9.08 -4.23 -25.38
N GLN A 469 -7.84 -4.63 -25.07
CA GLN A 469 -6.82 -3.73 -24.54
C GLN A 469 -6.10 -2.88 -25.59
N PHE A 470 -6.45 -2.97 -26.87
CA PHE A 470 -5.82 -2.16 -27.89
C PHE A 470 -6.10 -0.67 -27.63
N ASP A 471 -5.05 0.14 -27.47
CA ASP A 471 -5.18 1.55 -27.13
C ASP A 471 -4.77 2.44 -28.30
N THR A 472 -5.74 3.17 -28.82
CA THR A 472 -5.60 4.17 -29.87
C THR A 472 -5.60 5.60 -29.33
N SER A 473 -5.85 5.79 -28.03
CA SER A 473 -6.25 7.06 -27.42
C SER A 473 -5.35 7.58 -26.31
N GLY A 474 -4.58 6.70 -25.64
CA GLY A 474 -3.75 7.03 -24.49
C GLY A 474 -4.53 7.33 -23.21
N ASN A 475 -5.83 6.99 -23.14
CA ASN A 475 -6.67 7.26 -21.96
C ASN A 475 -7.41 6.00 -21.44
N PRO A 476 -6.67 5.05 -20.84
CA PRO A 476 -7.22 3.77 -20.41
C PRO A 476 -8.28 3.90 -19.30
N THR A 477 -8.18 4.93 -18.44
CA THR A 477 -9.11 5.16 -17.33
C THR A 477 -10.50 5.58 -17.83
N ALA A 478 -10.58 6.43 -18.86
CA ALA A 478 -11.86 6.85 -19.42
C ALA A 478 -12.61 5.67 -20.07
N VAL A 479 -11.88 4.80 -20.77
CA VAL A 479 -12.45 3.60 -21.39
C VAL A 479 -12.95 2.62 -20.34
N ALA A 480 -12.14 2.31 -19.32
CA ALA A 480 -12.56 1.46 -18.22
C ALA A 480 -13.79 2.01 -17.48
N ALA A 481 -13.88 3.33 -17.28
CA ALA A 481 -15.05 3.98 -16.70
C ALA A 481 -16.30 3.83 -17.58
N ALA A 482 -16.18 3.98 -18.89
CA ALA A 482 -17.28 3.81 -19.84
C ALA A 482 -17.79 2.36 -19.86
N VAL A 483 -16.89 1.37 -19.88
CA VAL A 483 -17.25 -0.06 -19.81
C VAL A 483 -17.97 -0.36 -18.50
N LYS A 484 -17.42 0.10 -17.36
CA LYS A 484 -18.04 -0.09 -16.04
C LYS A 484 -19.43 0.52 -15.96
N ALA A 485 -19.62 1.73 -16.48
CA ALA A 485 -20.91 2.40 -16.53
C ALA A 485 -21.93 1.64 -17.41
N ALA A 486 -21.50 1.14 -18.56
CA ALA A 486 -22.36 0.37 -19.46
C ALA A 486 -22.80 -0.95 -18.84
N MET A 487 -21.90 -1.67 -18.16
CA MET A 487 -22.23 -2.88 -17.41
C MET A 487 -23.21 -2.61 -16.27
N ALA A 488 -23.00 -1.52 -15.51
CA ALA A 488 -23.94 -1.09 -14.48
C ALA A 488 -25.33 -0.75 -15.05
N ALA A 489 -25.39 -0.26 -16.29
CA ALA A 489 -26.64 -0.03 -17.03
C ALA A 489 -27.24 -1.28 -17.70
N GLY A 490 -26.60 -2.45 -17.55
CA GLY A 490 -27.05 -3.74 -18.06
C GLY A 490 -26.53 -4.11 -19.46
N THR A 491 -25.62 -3.33 -20.04
CA THR A 491 -24.99 -3.66 -21.33
C THR A 491 -24.03 -4.84 -21.13
N PRO A 492 -24.22 -5.98 -21.83
CA PRO A 492 -23.30 -7.11 -21.78
C PRO A 492 -21.97 -6.79 -22.46
N VAL A 493 -20.88 -7.40 -21.99
CA VAL A 493 -19.52 -7.14 -22.51
C VAL A 493 -18.79 -8.44 -22.86
N MET A 494 -18.23 -8.53 -24.06
CA MET A 494 -17.24 -9.52 -24.43
C MET A 494 -15.87 -8.84 -24.53
N TYR A 495 -14.96 -9.18 -23.63
CA TYR A 495 -13.58 -8.74 -23.68
C TYR A 495 -12.74 -9.80 -24.42
N LEU A 496 -12.05 -9.38 -25.46
CA LEU A 496 -11.13 -10.21 -26.23
C LEU A 496 -9.74 -9.65 -26.04
N HIS A 497 -8.82 -10.36 -25.39
CA HIS A 497 -7.46 -9.86 -25.23
C HIS A 497 -6.74 -9.75 -26.59
N HIS A 498 -5.92 -8.72 -26.77
CA HIS A 498 -5.34 -8.35 -28.07
C HIS A 498 -4.06 -9.16 -28.38
N ASP A 499 -3.00 -8.91 -27.61
CA ASP A 499 -1.71 -9.60 -27.66
C ASP A 499 -1.36 -10.24 -26.30
N GLY A 500 -0.29 -11.03 -26.20
CA GLY A 500 0.00 -11.81 -24.99
C GLY A 500 0.38 -10.97 -23.76
N ASP A 501 0.75 -9.71 -23.94
CA ASP A 501 1.22 -8.82 -22.89
C ASP A 501 0.08 -8.07 -22.19
N LEU A 502 0.29 -7.68 -20.92
CA LEU A 502 -0.61 -6.74 -20.25
C LEU A 502 -0.24 -5.29 -20.59
N LYS A 503 -1.09 -4.59 -21.36
CA LYS A 503 -0.93 -3.16 -21.68
C LYS A 503 -1.66 -2.26 -20.66
N PRO A 504 -1.37 -0.94 -20.58
CA PRO A 504 -2.05 -0.02 -19.65
C PRO A 504 -3.58 -0.05 -19.71
N GLN A 505 -4.15 -0.18 -20.91
CA GLN A 505 -5.58 -0.35 -21.12
C GLN A 505 -6.11 -1.67 -20.54
N GLY A 506 -5.40 -2.77 -20.73
CA GLY A 506 -5.73 -4.07 -20.13
C GLY A 506 -5.65 -4.01 -18.60
N ALA A 507 -4.63 -3.33 -18.06
CA ALA A 507 -4.48 -3.11 -16.63
C ALA A 507 -5.63 -2.29 -16.02
N ALA A 508 -6.27 -1.41 -16.81
CA ALA A 508 -7.45 -0.66 -16.40
C ALA A 508 -8.77 -1.43 -16.59
N LEU A 509 -8.88 -2.25 -17.66
CA LEU A 509 -10.09 -2.98 -18.02
C LEU A 509 -10.30 -4.28 -17.24
N LEU A 510 -9.27 -5.11 -17.07
CA LEU A 510 -9.41 -6.41 -16.38
C LEU A 510 -10.01 -6.28 -14.95
N PRO A 511 -9.65 -5.26 -14.14
CA PRO A 511 -10.29 -5.03 -12.85
C PRO A 511 -11.79 -4.69 -12.92
N VAL A 512 -12.29 -4.17 -14.05
CA VAL A 512 -13.75 -3.92 -14.24
C VAL A 512 -14.53 -5.23 -14.23
N PHE A 513 -13.88 -6.33 -14.63
CA PHE A 513 -14.44 -7.67 -14.68
C PHE A 513 -14.04 -8.54 -13.48
N ASP A 514 -13.33 -8.01 -12.48
CA ASP A 514 -12.73 -8.81 -11.41
C ASP A 514 -11.88 -9.98 -11.94
N VAL A 515 -11.15 -9.76 -13.04
CA VAL A 515 -10.23 -10.74 -13.66
C VAL A 515 -8.80 -10.27 -13.47
N ALA A 516 -7.89 -11.19 -13.16
CA ALA A 516 -6.46 -10.93 -13.08
C ALA A 516 -5.74 -11.45 -14.33
N TYR A 517 -4.70 -10.73 -14.77
CA TYR A 517 -3.72 -11.24 -15.72
C TYR A 517 -2.75 -12.18 -14.99
N ALA A 518 -2.51 -13.36 -15.55
CA ALA A 518 -1.57 -14.33 -14.98
C ALA A 518 -0.21 -14.24 -15.68
N SER A 519 -0.17 -14.44 -16.99
CA SER A 519 1.04 -14.35 -17.81
C SER A 519 0.72 -14.38 -19.30
N ASP A 520 1.73 -14.14 -20.14
CA ASP A 520 1.63 -14.43 -21.56
C ASP A 520 1.61 -15.94 -21.82
N ASN A 521 1.17 -16.35 -23.01
CA ASN A 521 1.21 -17.73 -23.50
C ASN A 521 2.44 -18.00 -24.39
N SER A 522 3.39 -17.06 -24.47
CA SER A 522 4.52 -17.12 -25.39
C SER A 522 5.48 -18.26 -25.03
N SER A 523 5.71 -18.44 -23.73
CA SER A 523 6.66 -19.42 -23.18
C SER A 523 6.05 -20.80 -22.93
N SER A 524 4.71 -20.92 -22.96
CA SER A 524 4.01 -22.17 -22.64
C SER A 524 3.23 -22.77 -23.82
N LYS A 525 2.86 -21.98 -24.84
CA LYS A 525 2.14 -22.42 -26.05
C LYS A 525 0.91 -23.29 -25.75
N LEU A 526 0.18 -22.94 -24.69
CA LEU A 526 -0.98 -23.70 -24.21
C LEU A 526 -2.16 -23.55 -25.17
N SER A 527 -2.95 -24.62 -25.29
CA SER A 527 -4.13 -24.70 -26.15
C SER A 527 -5.22 -25.57 -25.51
N LEU A 528 -6.38 -25.59 -26.15
CA LEU A 528 -7.49 -26.49 -25.86
C LEU A 528 -7.57 -27.54 -26.97
N SER A 529 -7.60 -28.81 -26.60
CA SER A 529 -7.82 -29.93 -27.51
C SER A 529 -8.77 -30.93 -26.87
N GLY A 530 -9.97 -31.09 -27.45
CA GLY A 530 -10.99 -31.97 -26.89
C GLY A 530 -11.39 -31.61 -25.45
N TYR A 531 -11.35 -30.32 -25.09
CA TYR A 531 -11.65 -29.86 -23.74
C TYR A 531 -13.11 -30.17 -23.42
N ASN A 532 -13.35 -30.91 -22.34
CA ASN A 532 -14.69 -31.25 -21.86
C ASN A 532 -15.08 -30.32 -20.69
N PRO A 533 -15.90 -29.29 -20.95
CA PRO A 533 -16.27 -28.31 -19.91
C PRO A 533 -17.21 -28.91 -18.84
N ALA A 534 -17.96 -29.98 -19.15
CA ALA A 534 -18.87 -30.61 -18.19
C ALA A 534 -18.12 -31.22 -16.99
N ALA A 535 -16.88 -31.67 -17.20
CA ALA A 535 -16.04 -32.22 -16.12
C ALA A 535 -15.59 -31.17 -15.09
N ALA A 536 -15.68 -29.88 -15.43
CA ALA A 536 -15.30 -28.76 -14.56
C ALA A 536 -16.50 -28.13 -13.82
N VAL A 537 -17.73 -28.61 -14.04
CA VAL A 537 -18.92 -28.14 -13.33
C VAL A 537 -18.91 -28.69 -11.90
N GLY A 538 -19.18 -27.82 -10.91
CA GLY A 538 -19.14 -28.17 -9.49
C GLY A 538 -17.73 -28.38 -8.91
N ALA A 539 -16.68 -28.20 -9.72
CA ALA A 539 -15.30 -28.33 -9.26
C ALA A 539 -14.84 -27.08 -8.48
N VAL A 540 -14.22 -27.31 -7.31
CA VAL A 540 -13.59 -26.27 -6.49
C VAL A 540 -12.10 -26.18 -6.87
N PRO A 541 -11.51 -24.98 -7.06
CA PRO A 541 -10.08 -24.85 -7.35
C PRO A 541 -9.20 -25.47 -6.26
N THR A 542 -8.05 -26.04 -6.62
CA THR A 542 -7.16 -26.77 -5.70
C THR A 542 -6.70 -25.94 -4.50
N GLU A 543 -6.47 -24.65 -4.71
CA GLU A 543 -6.09 -23.70 -3.66
C GLU A 543 -7.24 -23.52 -2.65
N ILE A 544 -8.48 -23.44 -3.14
CA ILE A 544 -9.68 -23.31 -2.30
C ILE A 544 -10.01 -24.63 -1.59
N GLN A 545 -9.77 -25.78 -2.22
CA GLN A 545 -9.87 -27.08 -1.54
C GLN A 545 -8.91 -27.14 -0.35
N SER A 546 -7.70 -26.58 -0.49
CA SER A 546 -6.73 -26.51 0.60
C SER A 546 -7.18 -25.59 1.75
N VAL A 547 -7.82 -24.46 1.42
CA VAL A 547 -8.50 -23.61 2.44
C VAL A 547 -9.63 -24.39 3.13
N GLY A 548 -10.46 -25.11 2.38
CA GLY A 548 -11.57 -25.92 2.92
C GLY A 548 -11.09 -27.05 3.85
N ARG A 549 -9.98 -27.72 3.52
CA ARG A 549 -9.34 -28.72 4.40
C ARG A 549 -8.87 -28.10 5.71
N MET A 550 -8.11 -27.01 5.64
CA MET A 550 -7.65 -26.27 6.81
C MET A 550 -8.82 -25.81 7.71
N LEU A 551 -9.88 -25.24 7.12
CA LEU A 551 -11.08 -24.83 7.85
C LEU A 551 -11.82 -26.02 8.49
N THR A 552 -11.87 -27.16 7.81
CA THR A 552 -12.46 -28.38 8.37
C THR A 552 -11.69 -28.86 9.60
N HIS A 553 -10.36 -28.78 9.57
CA HIS A 553 -9.54 -29.07 10.76
C HIS A 553 -9.81 -28.09 11.91
N PHE A 554 -9.96 -26.79 11.63
CA PHE A 554 -10.38 -25.84 12.67
C PHE A 554 -11.78 -26.11 13.23
N ARG A 555 -12.72 -26.57 12.39
CA ARG A 555 -14.07 -26.91 12.84
C ARG A 555 -14.07 -28.14 13.75
N ASN A 556 -13.27 -29.15 13.42
CA ASN A 556 -13.26 -30.44 14.11
C ASN A 556 -12.21 -30.53 15.24
N ALA A 557 -11.24 -29.62 15.26
CA ALA A 557 -10.05 -29.66 16.12
C ALA A 557 -9.25 -30.99 16.01
N ASP A 558 -9.14 -31.55 14.80
CA ASP A 558 -8.62 -32.90 14.51
C ASP A 558 -7.27 -32.90 13.75
N TRP A 559 -6.41 -31.93 14.04
CA TRP A 559 -5.09 -31.80 13.42
C TRP A 559 -4.18 -33.02 13.64
N ASN A 560 -3.47 -33.42 12.59
CA ASN A 560 -2.46 -34.48 12.62
C ASN A 560 -1.23 -34.07 11.79
N VAL A 561 -0.61 -32.95 12.13
CA VAL A 561 0.62 -32.46 11.49
C VAL A 561 1.86 -32.89 12.26
N ASN A 562 2.99 -33.11 11.58
CA ASN A 562 4.23 -33.51 12.24
C ASN A 562 5.14 -32.30 12.47
N LEU A 563 5.06 -31.72 13.68
CA LEU A 563 5.90 -30.59 14.07
C LEU A 563 7.25 -30.99 14.68
N SER A 564 7.49 -32.29 14.92
CA SER A 564 8.65 -32.74 15.69
C SER A 564 9.99 -32.41 15.02
N GLY A 565 10.03 -32.41 13.68
CA GLY A 565 11.19 -32.06 12.87
C GLY A 565 11.35 -30.56 12.56
N CYS A 566 10.40 -29.70 12.93
CA CYS A 566 10.52 -28.26 12.72
C CYS A 566 11.53 -27.65 13.72
N SER A 567 12.25 -26.58 13.37
CA SER A 567 13.13 -25.85 14.30
C SER A 567 13.28 -24.37 13.93
N GLY A 568 13.47 -23.51 14.93
CA GLY A 568 13.50 -22.06 14.77
C GLY A 568 12.23 -21.55 14.08
N GLY A 569 12.39 -20.98 12.88
CA GLY A 569 11.30 -20.53 12.02
C GLY A 569 11.12 -21.39 10.75
N SER A 570 11.75 -22.57 10.68
CA SER A 570 11.74 -23.45 9.50
C SER A 570 10.99 -24.75 9.80
N CYS A 571 10.17 -25.17 8.85
CA CYS A 571 9.60 -26.50 8.85
C CYS A 571 9.36 -27.01 7.43
N ALA A 572 10.05 -28.09 7.06
CA ALA A 572 9.90 -28.79 5.80
C ALA A 572 9.10 -30.10 5.99
N ASP A 573 7.94 -29.99 6.63
CA ASP A 573 7.05 -31.13 6.85
C ASP A 573 5.92 -31.16 5.81
N ALA A 574 5.71 -32.33 5.21
CA ALA A 574 4.77 -32.50 4.11
C ALA A 574 3.31 -32.38 4.56
N THR A 575 2.97 -32.80 5.79
CA THR A 575 1.59 -32.71 6.29
C THR A 575 1.26 -31.30 6.75
N LEU A 576 2.20 -30.58 7.37
CA LEU A 576 2.06 -29.14 7.62
C LEU A 576 1.90 -28.37 6.30
N GLN A 577 2.65 -28.76 5.26
CA GLN A 577 2.51 -28.15 3.94
C GLN A 577 1.12 -28.38 3.33
N SER A 578 0.62 -29.62 3.31
CA SER A 578 -0.64 -29.98 2.65
C SER A 578 -1.88 -29.58 3.44
N GLU A 579 -1.85 -29.64 4.77
CA GLU A 579 -3.03 -29.42 5.63
C GLU A 579 -3.14 -27.98 6.16
N PHE A 580 -2.03 -27.23 6.23
CA PHE A 580 -2.02 -25.86 6.77
C PHE A 580 -1.44 -24.83 5.79
N TYR A 581 -0.17 -24.96 5.38
CA TYR A 581 0.51 -23.87 4.64
C TYR A 581 -0.13 -23.59 3.29
N ALA A 582 -0.63 -24.59 2.58
CA ALA A 582 -1.32 -24.40 1.31
C ALA A 582 -2.52 -23.42 1.43
N GLY A 583 -3.29 -23.49 2.53
CA GLY A 583 -4.41 -22.59 2.80
C GLY A 583 -4.00 -21.27 3.48
N ALA A 584 -3.24 -21.34 4.57
CA ALA A 584 -2.90 -20.17 5.39
C ALA A 584 -1.82 -19.28 4.76
N ARG A 585 -0.74 -19.88 4.23
CA ARG A 585 0.44 -19.18 3.74
C ARG A 585 0.37 -18.91 2.25
N ASP A 586 0.18 -19.98 1.46
CA ASP A 586 0.32 -19.93 0.01
C ASP A 586 -0.90 -19.27 -0.64
N TYR A 587 -2.11 -19.54 -0.14
CA TYR A 587 -3.34 -18.84 -0.54
C TYR A 587 -3.53 -17.51 0.19
N LEU A 588 -3.82 -17.54 1.51
CA LEU A 588 -4.32 -16.35 2.21
C LEU A 588 -3.24 -15.28 2.37
N ARG A 589 -2.14 -15.59 3.08
CA ARG A 589 -1.10 -14.60 3.38
C ARG A 589 -0.50 -13.98 2.11
N SER A 590 -0.22 -14.79 1.09
CA SER A 590 0.28 -14.30 -0.20
C SER A 590 -0.64 -13.24 -0.82
N ARG A 591 -1.95 -13.49 -0.81
CA ARG A 591 -2.96 -12.55 -1.31
C ARG A 591 -3.06 -11.29 -0.45
N LEU A 592 -3.08 -11.42 0.87
CA LEU A 592 -3.14 -10.26 1.78
C LEU A 592 -1.90 -9.37 1.63
N ASN A 593 -0.71 -9.96 1.51
CA ASN A 593 0.53 -9.20 1.26
C ASN A 593 0.48 -8.45 -0.08
N ALA A 594 -0.07 -9.07 -1.12
CA ALA A 594 -0.22 -8.42 -2.43
C ALA A 594 -1.25 -7.28 -2.39
N MET A 595 -2.29 -7.39 -1.56
CA MET A 595 -3.26 -6.32 -1.32
C MET A 595 -2.64 -5.17 -0.52
N ASP A 596 -1.94 -5.46 0.58
CA ASP A 596 -1.22 -4.47 1.40
C ASP A 596 -0.24 -3.68 0.52
N ALA A 597 0.60 -4.37 -0.27
CA ALA A 597 1.59 -3.74 -1.14
C ALA A 597 0.99 -2.73 -2.14
N LYS A 598 -0.27 -2.94 -2.54
CA LYS A 598 -1.02 -2.11 -3.50
C LYS A 598 -2.03 -1.17 -2.82
N ALA A 599 -2.00 -1.05 -1.49
CA ALA A 599 -2.95 -0.23 -0.73
C ALA A 599 -4.43 -0.62 -0.96
N VAL A 600 -4.73 -1.91 -1.13
CA VAL A 600 -6.11 -2.39 -1.40
C VAL A 600 -6.83 -2.65 -0.08
N ASP A 601 -7.95 -1.95 0.14
CA ASP A 601 -8.87 -2.25 1.25
C ASP A 601 -9.87 -3.33 0.85
N LEU A 602 -9.65 -4.54 1.38
CA LEU A 602 -10.50 -5.71 1.16
C LEU A 602 -11.97 -5.47 1.58
N PHE A 603 -12.21 -4.59 2.57
CA PHE A 603 -13.53 -4.33 3.12
C PHE A 603 -14.25 -3.16 2.46
N ALA A 604 -13.61 -2.44 1.53
CA ALA A 604 -14.21 -1.29 0.84
C ALA A 604 -15.27 -1.65 -0.22
N GLY A 605 -15.28 -2.90 -0.72
CA GLY A 605 -16.21 -3.37 -1.76
C GLY A 605 -17.01 -4.61 -1.33
N PRO A 606 -18.01 -5.06 -2.12
CA PRO A 606 -18.84 -6.21 -1.75
C PRO A 606 -18.24 -7.59 -2.09
N THR A 607 -17.18 -7.66 -2.90
CA THR A 607 -16.57 -8.91 -3.39
C THR A 607 -15.64 -9.58 -2.35
N ASN A 608 -14.98 -10.68 -2.72
CA ASN A 608 -13.97 -11.39 -1.90
C ASN A 608 -14.45 -11.85 -0.51
N ARG A 609 -15.69 -12.34 -0.44
CA ARG A 609 -16.31 -12.78 0.82
C ARG A 609 -15.47 -13.80 1.60
N LEU A 610 -14.88 -14.80 0.91
CA LEU A 610 -14.05 -15.81 1.57
C LEU A 610 -12.83 -15.18 2.24
N ASP A 611 -12.09 -14.32 1.53
CA ASP A 611 -10.90 -13.66 2.06
C ASP A 611 -11.25 -12.76 3.26
N LYS A 612 -12.40 -12.07 3.23
CA LYS A 612 -12.92 -11.29 4.38
C LYS A 612 -13.16 -12.17 5.60
N LEU A 613 -13.86 -13.29 5.42
CA LEU A 613 -14.15 -14.23 6.50
C LEU A 613 -12.86 -14.78 7.13
N LEU A 614 -11.85 -15.10 6.30
CA LEU A 614 -10.56 -15.59 6.78
C LEU A 614 -9.77 -14.52 7.55
N VAL A 615 -9.78 -13.26 7.11
CA VAL A 615 -9.17 -12.14 7.84
C VAL A 615 -9.88 -11.92 9.19
N LEU A 616 -11.21 -11.94 9.20
CA LEU A 616 -12.01 -11.81 10.42
C LEU A 616 -11.81 -13.00 11.37
N LEU A 617 -11.60 -14.21 10.85
CA LEU A 617 -11.25 -15.39 11.63
C LEU A 617 -9.88 -15.21 12.30
N GLY A 618 -8.91 -14.65 11.58
CA GLY A 618 -7.63 -14.24 12.15
C GLY A 618 -7.79 -13.23 13.29
N ASP A 619 -8.62 -12.19 13.10
CA ASP A 619 -8.96 -11.21 14.13
C ASP A 619 -9.66 -11.85 15.35
N ALA A 620 -10.44 -12.90 15.12
CA ALA A 620 -11.12 -13.66 16.18
C ALA A 620 -10.11 -14.48 17.00
N TYR A 621 -9.28 -15.30 16.35
CA TYR A 621 -8.26 -16.09 17.04
C TYR A 621 -7.20 -15.23 17.75
N ARG A 622 -6.84 -14.04 17.21
CA ARG A 622 -5.92 -13.11 17.91
C ARG A 622 -6.36 -12.75 19.32
N ARG A 623 -7.66 -12.77 19.63
CA ARG A 623 -8.18 -12.49 20.98
C ARG A 623 -7.93 -13.63 21.95
N GLU A 624 -7.80 -14.85 21.43
CA GLU A 624 -7.63 -16.10 22.17
C GLU A 624 -6.14 -16.49 22.32
N VAL A 625 -5.25 -15.90 21.52
CA VAL A 625 -3.80 -16.14 21.58
C VAL A 625 -3.27 -15.92 22.99
N SER A 626 -2.49 -16.89 23.46
CA SER A 626 -1.75 -16.80 24.71
C SER A 626 -0.32 -17.29 24.49
N TYR A 627 0.64 -16.58 25.06
CA TYR A 627 2.06 -16.91 25.02
C TYR A 627 2.58 -17.24 26.43
N PRO A 628 3.66 -18.04 26.56
CA PRO A 628 4.34 -18.79 25.48
C PRO A 628 3.56 -20.04 25.05
N MET A 629 3.86 -20.53 23.84
CA MET A 629 3.41 -21.81 23.31
C MET A 629 4.60 -22.67 22.88
N ASP A 630 4.36 -23.96 22.80
CA ASP A 630 5.34 -24.97 22.47
C ASP A 630 4.73 -26.00 21.51
N LYS A 631 5.46 -26.34 20.44
CA LYS A 631 4.99 -27.23 19.37
C LYS A 631 4.66 -28.66 19.83
N VAL A 632 5.12 -29.07 21.02
CA VAL A 632 4.91 -30.42 21.57
C VAL A 632 3.84 -30.42 22.66
N THR A 633 3.92 -29.46 23.59
CA THR A 633 3.07 -29.44 24.80
C THR A 633 1.81 -28.59 24.67
N THR A 634 1.77 -27.67 23.70
CA THR A 634 0.52 -26.98 23.33
C THR A 634 -0.27 -27.86 22.36
N SER A 635 -1.59 -27.94 22.53
CA SER A 635 -2.42 -28.67 21.56
C SER A 635 -2.24 -28.11 20.15
N GLN A 636 -2.19 -29.00 19.15
CA GLN A 636 -1.97 -28.57 17.76
C GLN A 636 -3.01 -27.55 17.30
N ASP A 637 -4.28 -27.72 17.71
CA ASP A 637 -5.34 -26.78 17.37
C ASP A 637 -5.08 -25.37 17.93
N THR A 638 -4.72 -25.24 19.21
CA THR A 638 -4.37 -23.94 19.81
C THR A 638 -3.15 -23.31 19.13
N PHE A 639 -2.10 -24.11 18.90
CA PHE A 639 -0.89 -23.65 18.22
C PHE A 639 -1.21 -23.15 16.80
N LEU A 640 -1.96 -23.92 16.01
CA LEU A 640 -2.26 -23.60 14.62
C LEU A 640 -3.31 -22.49 14.46
N ARG A 641 -4.21 -22.28 15.43
CA ARG A 641 -5.09 -21.08 15.46
C ARG A 641 -4.28 -19.81 15.63
N ALA A 642 -3.34 -19.79 16.58
CA ALA A 642 -2.43 -18.66 16.76
C ALA A 642 -1.54 -18.46 15.52
N TYR A 643 -1.03 -19.55 14.96
CA TYR A 643 -0.21 -19.51 13.75
C TYR A 643 -1.01 -19.02 12.54
N PHE A 644 -2.27 -19.42 12.39
CA PHE A 644 -3.17 -18.90 11.35
C PHE A 644 -3.44 -17.42 11.54
N ALA A 645 -3.65 -16.98 12.78
CA ALA A 645 -3.83 -15.59 13.11
C ALA A 645 -2.64 -14.74 12.61
N ASP A 646 -1.40 -15.21 12.78
CA ASP A 646 -0.22 -14.52 12.24
C ASP A 646 -0.20 -14.45 10.69
N HIS A 647 -0.80 -15.43 10.01
CA HIS A 647 -0.91 -15.43 8.54
C HIS A 647 -2.07 -14.58 8.01
N ALA A 648 -3.10 -14.35 8.82
CA ALA A 648 -4.34 -13.67 8.46
C ALA A 648 -4.33 -12.19 8.92
N VAL A 649 -3.33 -11.41 8.49
CA VAL A 649 -3.20 -9.98 8.78
C VAL A 649 -3.29 -9.18 7.49
N LEU A 650 -4.23 -8.22 7.45
CA LEU A 650 -4.32 -7.18 6.42
C LEU A 650 -4.20 -5.83 7.12
N ASN A 651 -3.24 -5.01 6.72
CA ASN A 651 -2.99 -3.71 7.35
C ASN A 651 -3.73 -2.57 6.63
N THR A 652 -3.95 -2.68 5.32
CA THR A 652 -4.66 -1.68 4.50
C THR A 652 -6.17 -1.75 4.70
N ARG A 653 -6.62 -1.42 5.92
CA ARG A 653 -8.04 -1.41 6.29
C ARG A 653 -8.31 -0.39 7.39
N THR A 654 -9.56 0.03 7.49
CA THR A 654 -10.02 1.06 8.44
C THR A 654 -10.26 0.53 9.87
N VAL A 655 -10.53 -0.77 10.02
CA VAL A 655 -10.85 -1.39 11.31
C VAL A 655 -10.09 -2.70 11.44
N ALA A 656 -9.31 -2.87 12.51
CA ALA A 656 -8.76 -4.15 12.93
C ALA A 656 -8.65 -4.16 14.47
N SER A 657 -8.88 -5.31 15.10
CA SER A 657 -8.77 -5.42 16.56
C SER A 657 -7.30 -5.47 16.98
N ALA A 658 -6.96 -4.73 18.05
CA ALA A 658 -5.67 -4.90 18.72
C ALA A 658 -5.54 -6.33 19.25
N GLN A 659 -4.39 -6.95 19.07
CA GLN A 659 -4.10 -8.22 19.73
C GLN A 659 -3.93 -7.98 21.24
N THR A 660 -4.61 -8.81 22.03
CA THR A 660 -4.68 -8.65 23.50
C THR A 660 -3.36 -8.98 24.19
N LYS A 661 -2.63 -9.97 23.68
CA LYS A 661 -1.33 -10.40 24.21
C LYS A 661 -0.28 -10.40 23.10
N LEU A 662 0.68 -9.50 23.20
CA LEU A 662 1.81 -9.40 22.26
C LEU A 662 3.06 -10.16 22.73
N GLY A 663 3.01 -10.74 23.93
CA GLY A 663 4.05 -11.64 24.44
C GLY A 663 5.38 -10.93 24.64
N SER A 664 6.47 -11.52 24.13
CA SER A 664 7.82 -10.96 24.26
C SER A 664 8.10 -9.74 23.36
N PHE A 665 7.17 -9.38 22.46
CA PHE A 665 7.32 -8.21 21.58
C PHE A 665 7.01 -6.87 22.25
N SER A 666 5.91 -6.80 23.01
CA SER A 666 5.44 -5.57 23.65
C SER A 666 4.36 -5.91 24.69
N LYS A 667 4.13 -5.04 25.66
CA LYS A 667 2.92 -5.02 26.48
C LYS A 667 1.78 -4.33 25.69
N PRO A 668 0.52 -4.51 26.12
CA PRO A 668 -0.59 -3.73 25.56
C PRO A 668 -0.37 -2.23 25.78
N ILE A 669 -0.42 -1.46 24.70
CA ILE A 669 -0.35 -0.01 24.74
C ILE A 669 -1.62 0.55 25.39
N ARG A 670 -1.48 1.59 26.23
CA ARG A 670 -2.62 2.20 26.91
C ARG A 670 -3.59 2.83 25.90
N ALA A 671 -4.88 2.66 26.13
CA ALA A 671 -5.92 3.18 25.22
C ALA A 671 -5.98 4.73 25.21
N ASP A 672 -5.52 5.38 26.28
CA ASP A 672 -5.53 6.83 26.49
C ASP A 672 -4.33 7.56 25.85
N ILE A 673 -3.40 6.84 25.20
CA ILE A 673 -2.31 7.48 24.48
C ILE A 673 -2.88 8.44 23.40
N PRO A 674 -2.52 9.73 23.42
CA PRO A 674 -2.99 10.70 22.45
C PRO A 674 -2.41 10.40 21.07
N THR A 675 -3.19 10.70 20.03
CA THR A 675 -2.71 10.65 18.65
C THR A 675 -2.26 12.03 18.19
N ILE A 676 -1.24 12.04 17.34
CA ILE A 676 -0.70 13.25 16.72
C ILE A 676 -0.90 13.22 15.20
N THR A 677 -0.71 14.39 14.60
CA THR A 677 -0.41 14.53 13.16
C THR A 677 1.02 15.06 13.03
N LYS A 678 1.82 14.44 12.17
CA LYS A 678 3.22 14.78 11.98
C LYS A 678 3.59 14.76 10.50
N ASP A 679 4.17 15.86 10.05
CA ASP A 679 4.84 15.94 8.75
C ASP A 679 6.27 15.40 8.91
N VAL A 680 6.64 14.48 8.03
CA VAL A 680 7.92 13.76 8.05
C VAL A 680 8.61 13.98 6.71
N SER A 681 9.84 14.49 6.77
CA SER A 681 10.75 14.57 5.64
C SER A 681 11.76 13.44 5.75
N ALA A 682 11.46 12.29 5.12
CA ALA A 682 12.31 11.11 5.15
C ALA A 682 13.40 11.25 4.08
N THR A 683 14.68 11.09 4.45
CA THR A 683 15.81 11.17 3.52
C THR A 683 16.71 9.95 3.67
N THR A 684 17.15 9.38 2.56
CA THR A 684 18.19 8.34 2.50
C THR A 684 19.15 8.62 1.34
N ARG A 685 20.41 8.16 1.43
CA ARG A 685 21.38 8.22 0.31
C ARG A 685 21.50 6.85 -0.32
N ALA A 686 21.43 6.78 -1.65
CA ALA A 686 21.49 5.54 -2.43
C ALA A 686 20.31 4.56 -2.19
N THR A 687 20.04 3.73 -3.20
CA THR A 687 18.73 3.71 -3.88
C THR A 687 17.75 2.62 -3.46
N ASP A 688 17.88 2.00 -2.29
CA ASP A 688 16.95 0.92 -1.91
C ASP A 688 16.99 0.61 -0.40
N HIS A 689 16.71 1.60 0.44
CA HIS A 689 16.77 1.44 1.91
C HIS A 689 15.65 2.20 2.60
N PHE A 690 15.42 1.87 3.87
CA PHE A 690 14.45 2.56 4.70
C PHE A 690 15.08 3.52 5.71
N THR A 691 14.25 4.35 6.33
CA THR A 691 14.57 5.18 7.48
C THR A 691 13.36 5.23 8.41
N ALA A 692 13.59 5.43 9.69
CA ALA A 692 12.53 5.65 10.67
C ALA A 692 11.65 6.86 10.29
N ALA A 693 10.33 6.69 10.34
CA ALA A 693 9.36 7.77 10.19
C ALA A 693 9.24 8.61 11.48
N THR A 694 9.78 8.12 12.61
CA THR A 694 9.70 8.77 13.93
C THR A 694 8.27 8.94 14.44
N VAL A 695 7.40 8.01 14.09
CA VAL A 695 6.00 7.88 14.55
C VAL A 695 5.69 6.43 14.87
N TYR A 696 4.61 6.19 15.61
CA TYR A 696 4.24 4.86 16.08
C TYR A 696 2.82 4.50 15.64
N ALA A 697 2.64 3.34 15.01
CA ALA A 697 1.33 2.77 14.75
C ALA A 697 0.75 2.22 16.06
N LEU A 698 -0.38 2.74 16.52
CA LEU A 698 -1.01 2.26 17.75
C LEU A 698 -1.82 0.98 17.45
N PRO A 699 -1.70 -0.08 18.27
CA PRO A 699 -2.38 -1.36 18.02
C PRO A 699 -3.90 -1.17 17.91
N GLY A 700 -4.49 -1.70 16.84
CA GLY A 700 -5.93 -1.68 16.56
C GLY A 700 -6.53 -0.30 16.28
N ARG A 701 -5.71 0.75 16.15
CA ARG A 701 -6.17 2.12 15.88
C ARG A 701 -5.75 2.52 14.46
N PRO A 702 -6.69 2.92 13.58
CA PRO A 702 -6.34 3.33 12.23
C PRO A 702 -5.54 4.64 12.25
N PHE A 703 -4.54 4.71 11.39
CA PHE A 703 -3.83 5.94 11.05
C PHE A 703 -3.78 6.13 9.54
N THR A 704 -3.58 7.37 9.09
CA THR A 704 -3.41 7.67 7.67
C THR A 704 -2.02 8.14 7.38
N VAL A 705 -1.48 7.72 6.23
CA VAL A 705 -0.27 8.28 5.62
C VAL A 705 -0.64 8.90 4.28
N GLU A 706 -0.18 10.11 4.04
CA GLU A 706 -0.34 10.83 2.78
C GLU A 706 1.04 11.21 2.24
N ARG A 707 1.30 10.94 0.96
CA ARG A 707 2.50 11.43 0.29
C ARG A 707 2.25 12.84 -0.23
N THR A 708 2.90 13.84 0.38
CA THR A 708 2.60 15.26 0.17
C THR A 708 3.55 15.96 -0.81
N ASP A 709 4.63 15.31 -1.23
CA ASP A 709 5.49 15.83 -2.28
C ASP A 709 4.91 15.64 -3.69
N ALA A 710 5.39 16.46 -4.63
CA ALA A 710 5.04 16.34 -6.05
C ALA A 710 5.69 15.09 -6.67
N ALA A 711 5.15 14.63 -7.80
CA ALA A 711 5.63 13.44 -8.48
C ALA A 711 7.12 13.53 -8.86
N GLY A 712 7.92 12.62 -8.28
CA GLY A 712 9.30 12.32 -8.67
C GLY A 712 9.45 10.84 -9.06
N SER A 713 10.56 10.47 -9.69
CA SER A 713 10.85 9.10 -10.16
C SER A 713 11.14 8.08 -9.04
N GLN A 714 10.85 8.43 -7.79
CA GLN A 714 11.18 7.67 -6.59
C GLN A 714 10.00 6.81 -6.12
N SER A 715 10.27 5.53 -5.87
CA SER A 715 9.34 4.64 -5.18
C SER A 715 9.44 4.92 -3.68
N VAL A 716 8.28 5.18 -3.07
CA VAL A 716 8.14 5.49 -1.63
C VAL A 716 7.20 4.46 -1.05
N LYS A 717 7.65 3.74 -0.02
CA LYS A 717 6.84 2.74 0.67
C LYS A 717 6.86 2.96 2.16
N VAL A 718 5.84 2.48 2.85
CA VAL A 718 5.80 2.47 4.31
C VAL A 718 5.54 1.09 4.86
N ALA A 719 6.10 0.79 6.02
CA ALA A 719 5.80 -0.41 6.78
C ALA A 719 5.77 -0.10 8.28
N ILE A 720 5.15 -0.99 9.04
CA ILE A 720 5.12 -0.96 10.50
C ILE A 720 6.12 -2.02 10.97
N ASN A 721 7.00 -1.65 11.90
CA ASN A 721 8.14 -2.42 12.40
C ASN A 721 9.27 -2.66 11.36
N SER A 722 10.39 -3.17 11.85
CA SER A 722 11.61 -3.51 11.09
C SER A 722 12.13 -4.92 11.38
N LEU A 723 11.42 -5.71 12.20
CA LEU A 723 11.85 -7.04 12.64
C LEU A 723 11.79 -8.07 11.51
N ARG A 724 12.80 -8.93 11.45
CA ARG A 724 12.85 -10.07 10.53
C ARG A 724 11.96 -11.19 11.08
N SER A 725 11.13 -11.81 10.24
CA SER A 725 10.12 -12.79 10.71
C SER A 725 10.68 -14.06 11.36
N ALA A 726 11.97 -14.33 11.17
CA ALA A 726 12.66 -15.46 11.79
C ALA A 726 13.21 -15.12 13.17
N SER A 727 13.07 -13.88 13.66
CA SER A 727 13.29 -13.57 15.08
C SER A 727 12.31 -14.35 15.95
N THR A 728 11.05 -14.50 15.53
CA THR A 728 10.12 -15.43 16.18
C THR A 728 10.57 -16.88 15.97
N LYS A 729 10.76 -17.61 17.07
CA LYS A 729 11.23 -19.01 17.10
C LYS A 729 10.07 -19.95 17.40
N GLU A 730 9.03 -19.94 16.56
CA GLU A 730 7.78 -20.64 16.90
C GLU A 730 7.95 -22.17 17.06
N PHE A 731 9.00 -22.75 16.47
CA PHE A 731 9.27 -24.18 16.52
C PHE A 731 10.38 -24.58 17.50
N ASP A 732 10.98 -23.64 18.23
CA ASP A 732 11.89 -23.98 19.32
C ASP A 732 11.12 -24.26 20.61
N ALA A 733 11.74 -25.00 21.53
CA ALA A 733 11.09 -25.43 22.77
C ALA A 733 10.59 -24.22 23.56
N ASN A 734 9.28 -24.18 23.85
CA ASN A 734 8.59 -23.11 24.58
C ASN A 734 8.88 -21.69 24.07
N SER A 735 9.14 -21.54 22.76
CA SER A 735 9.70 -20.31 22.18
C SER A 735 8.74 -19.58 21.23
N TYR A 736 7.54 -20.11 20.99
CA TYR A 736 6.49 -19.32 20.33
C TYR A 736 5.92 -18.31 21.35
N THR A 737 6.57 -17.16 21.43
CA THR A 737 6.38 -16.18 22.51
C THR A 737 5.86 -14.82 22.04
N ARG A 738 5.68 -14.64 20.72
CA ARG A 738 5.26 -13.39 20.07
C ARG A 738 4.72 -13.71 18.66
N PRO A 739 3.99 -12.78 18.00
CA PRO A 739 3.57 -12.96 16.62
C PRO A 739 4.75 -13.23 15.67
N LYS A 740 4.55 -14.06 14.64
CA LYS A 740 5.59 -14.38 13.64
C LYS A 740 5.91 -13.20 12.73
N TYR A 741 4.89 -12.49 12.26
CA TYR A 741 5.04 -11.49 11.21
C TYR A 741 4.77 -10.09 11.74
N LEU A 742 5.69 -9.61 12.59
CA LEU A 742 5.59 -8.31 13.24
C LEU A 742 5.75 -7.14 12.27
N THR A 743 6.57 -7.31 11.23
CA THR A 743 6.73 -6.31 10.17
C THR A 743 5.63 -6.45 9.14
N SER A 744 4.88 -5.36 8.90
CA SER A 744 3.85 -5.33 7.87
C SER A 744 4.49 -5.41 6.47
N PRO A 745 3.74 -5.85 5.45
CA PRO A 745 4.16 -5.65 4.07
C PRO A 745 4.40 -4.16 3.77
N TRP A 746 5.33 -3.87 2.85
CA TRP A 746 5.64 -2.52 2.41
C TRP A 746 4.55 -2.00 1.47
N VAL A 747 3.81 -0.98 1.89
CA VAL A 747 2.73 -0.33 1.14
C VAL A 747 3.29 0.77 0.28
N GLU A 748 3.17 0.67 -1.05
CA GLU A 748 3.66 1.68 -1.98
C GLU A 748 2.72 2.90 -2.08
N LEU A 749 3.30 4.09 -2.10
CA LEU A 749 2.59 5.38 -2.10
C LEU A 749 2.91 6.17 -3.37
N ALA A 750 1.89 6.36 -4.20
CA ALA A 750 1.91 7.31 -5.30
C ALA A 750 1.87 8.77 -4.77
N PRO A 751 2.43 9.74 -5.49
CA PRO A 751 2.33 11.17 -5.15
C PRO A 751 0.87 11.60 -4.94
N GLY A 752 0.57 12.28 -3.83
CA GLY A 752 -0.79 12.68 -3.45
C GLY A 752 -1.69 11.54 -2.94
N GLN A 753 -1.23 10.28 -2.95
CA GLN A 753 -2.01 9.16 -2.44
C GLN A 753 -2.07 9.22 -0.92
N LYS A 754 -3.29 9.04 -0.40
CA LYS A 754 -3.57 8.85 1.02
C LYS A 754 -4.04 7.42 1.27
N VAL A 755 -3.42 6.75 2.22
CA VAL A 755 -3.73 5.36 2.60
C VAL A 755 -4.03 5.29 4.09
N THR A 756 -5.06 4.51 4.45
CA THR A 756 -5.38 4.18 5.85
C THR A 756 -4.80 2.82 6.19
N LEU A 757 -4.07 2.75 7.30
CA LEU A 757 -3.46 1.53 7.81
C LEU A 757 -3.91 1.27 9.25
N THR A 758 -4.15 0.01 9.60
CA THR A 758 -4.42 -0.45 10.96
C THR A 758 -3.65 -1.74 11.21
N SER A 759 -2.83 -1.78 12.27
CA SER A 759 -2.09 -2.99 12.65
C SER A 759 -2.66 -3.59 13.93
N PRO A 760 -2.84 -4.92 14.02
CA PRO A 760 -3.21 -5.57 15.27
C PRO A 760 -2.08 -5.49 16.32
N TYR A 761 -0.83 -5.30 15.88
CA TYR A 761 0.36 -5.34 16.73
C TYR A 761 0.86 -3.94 17.13
N GLY A 762 0.69 -2.96 16.25
CA GLY A 762 1.35 -1.66 16.36
C GLY A 762 2.88 -1.75 16.22
N GLY A 763 3.55 -0.60 16.34
CA GLY A 763 5.01 -0.55 16.22
C GLY A 763 5.57 0.74 15.61
N PRO A 764 6.90 0.95 15.64
CA PRO A 764 7.55 2.06 14.93
C PRO A 764 7.31 1.99 13.43
N VAL A 765 6.99 3.11 12.78
CA VAL A 765 6.74 3.16 11.34
C VAL A 765 8.03 3.48 10.58
N GLN A 766 8.26 2.77 9.48
CA GLN A 766 9.43 2.88 8.61
C GLN A 766 9.05 3.40 7.22
N VAL A 767 9.95 4.14 6.58
CA VAL A 767 9.78 4.68 5.21
C VAL A 767 10.88 4.15 4.32
N TRP A 768 10.50 3.37 3.31
CA TRP A 768 11.40 2.90 2.26
C TRP A 768 11.46 3.90 1.12
N LEU A 769 12.67 4.21 0.64
CA LEU A 769 12.91 5.12 -0.46
C LEU A 769 13.81 4.44 -1.50
N LYS A 770 13.36 4.46 -2.75
CA LYS A 770 14.12 3.95 -3.90
C LYS A 770 14.19 5.00 -5.00
N GLY A 771 15.41 5.43 -5.35
CA GLY A 771 15.67 6.54 -6.28
C GLY A 771 17.01 6.42 -7.04
N SER A 772 17.81 7.50 -7.14
CA SER A 772 19.10 7.56 -7.88
C SER A 772 20.33 7.69 -6.96
N ALA A 773 21.57 7.67 -7.50
CA ALA A 773 22.84 7.61 -6.73
C ALA A 773 23.13 8.78 -5.75
N THR A 774 22.19 9.72 -5.57
CA THR A 774 22.25 10.85 -4.63
C THR A 774 21.26 10.66 -3.48
N ASP A 775 21.20 11.62 -2.56
CA ASP A 775 20.17 11.67 -1.52
C ASP A 775 18.78 11.77 -2.17
N VAL A 776 17.84 11.00 -1.63
CA VAL A 776 16.43 10.95 -2.04
C VAL A 776 15.60 11.33 -0.83
N THR A 777 14.73 12.32 -0.98
CA THR A 777 13.84 12.80 0.07
C THR A 777 12.39 12.61 -0.33
N ALA A 778 11.56 12.13 0.59
CA ALA A 778 10.11 12.12 0.45
C ALA A 778 9.42 12.86 1.59
N SER A 779 8.37 13.60 1.26
CA SER A 779 7.51 14.27 2.24
C SER A 779 6.23 13.47 2.47
N LEU A 780 5.97 13.14 3.74
CA LEU A 780 4.83 12.34 4.18
C LEU A 780 4.10 13.06 5.32
N ARG A 781 2.78 12.96 5.35
CA ARG A 781 1.94 13.38 6.48
C ARG A 781 1.31 12.16 7.13
N PHE A 782 1.62 11.94 8.40
CA PHE A 782 0.99 10.90 9.22
C PHE A 782 -0.05 11.53 10.13
N SER A 783 -1.25 10.95 10.23
CA SER A 783 -2.32 11.39 11.14
C SER A 783 -2.92 10.20 11.88
N GLY A 784 -3.19 10.34 13.17
CA GLY A 784 -3.71 9.23 13.99
C GLY A 784 -2.63 8.30 14.54
N VAL A 785 -1.37 8.74 14.53
CA VAL A 785 -0.21 7.98 15.03
C VAL A 785 0.17 8.39 16.46
N GLY A 786 0.90 7.55 17.18
CA GLY A 786 1.57 7.88 18.43
C GLY A 786 2.99 8.40 18.22
N GLN A 787 3.66 8.78 19.33
CA GLN A 787 5.05 9.21 19.35
C GLN A 787 5.81 8.47 20.44
N HIS A 788 6.56 7.45 20.05
CA HIS A 788 7.43 6.68 20.94
C HIS A 788 8.74 7.44 21.21
N PRO A 789 9.57 7.02 22.20
CA PRO A 789 10.87 7.63 22.44
C PRO A 789 11.75 7.58 21.19
N VAL A 790 12.07 8.76 20.64
CA VAL A 790 13.00 8.91 19.52
C VAL A 790 14.06 9.94 19.84
N TRP A 791 15.32 9.57 19.69
CA TRP A 791 16.43 10.51 19.66
C TRP A 791 16.91 10.70 18.21
N ASN A 792 16.93 11.94 17.73
CA ASN A 792 17.39 12.29 16.38
C ASN A 792 18.22 13.58 16.35
N GLY A 793 18.85 13.90 17.48
CA GLY A 793 19.68 15.09 17.66
C GLY A 793 19.49 15.73 19.04
N SER A 794 20.43 16.60 19.42
CA SER A 794 20.49 17.23 20.75
C SER A 794 19.23 18.00 21.16
N ALA A 795 18.46 18.51 20.19
CA ALA A 795 17.18 19.16 20.44
C ALA A 795 16.11 18.21 21.04
N THR A 796 16.27 16.89 20.86
CA THR A 796 15.31 15.88 21.34
C THR A 796 15.72 15.18 22.63
N THR A 797 16.92 15.44 23.15
CA THR A 797 17.50 14.71 24.30
C THR A 797 16.60 14.73 25.54
N ALA A 798 16.09 15.90 25.92
CA ALA A 798 15.24 16.03 27.10
C ALA A 798 13.93 15.23 26.94
N GLN A 799 13.30 15.31 25.75
CA GLN A 799 12.06 14.60 25.46
C GLN A 799 12.30 13.09 25.40
N PHE A 800 13.38 12.64 24.74
CA PHE A 800 13.75 11.23 24.66
C PHE A 800 13.94 10.61 26.05
N ALA A 801 14.66 11.30 26.94
CA ALA A 801 14.84 10.83 28.32
C ALA A 801 13.51 10.78 29.09
N ALA A 802 12.63 11.77 28.90
CA ALA A 802 11.31 11.81 29.53
C ALA A 802 10.41 10.66 29.03
N ASP A 803 10.38 10.41 27.71
CA ASP A 803 9.57 9.35 27.10
C ASP A 803 10.08 7.96 27.51
N LEU A 804 11.40 7.78 27.55
CA LEU A 804 12.02 6.57 28.10
C LEU A 804 11.62 6.40 29.57
N ALA A 805 11.66 7.44 30.40
CA ALA A 805 11.25 7.33 31.80
C ALA A 805 9.75 7.00 31.96
N ALA A 806 8.88 7.61 31.14
CA ALA A 806 7.44 7.38 31.16
C ALA A 806 7.08 5.92 30.86
N GLY A 807 7.77 5.30 29.91
CA GLY A 807 7.59 3.89 29.59
C GLY A 807 6.22 3.56 28.98
N ASP A 808 5.63 4.52 28.27
CA ASP A 808 4.37 4.36 27.55
C ASP A 808 4.47 3.42 26.34
N TYR A 809 5.68 3.29 25.81
CA TYR A 809 6.03 2.43 24.68
C TYR A 809 7.16 1.48 25.08
N ASP A 810 7.16 0.27 24.51
CA ASP A 810 8.23 -0.72 24.73
C ASP A 810 9.31 -0.70 23.66
N TRP A 811 9.22 0.25 22.71
CA TRP A 811 10.17 0.45 21.63
C TRP A 811 10.70 1.89 21.65
N ALA A 812 11.97 2.04 21.31
CA ALA A 812 12.69 3.31 21.20
C ALA A 812 13.57 3.29 19.94
N GLU A 813 13.70 4.44 19.29
CA GLU A 813 14.58 4.61 18.13
C GLU A 813 15.68 5.64 18.42
N PHE A 814 16.91 5.32 18.01
CA PHE A 814 18.07 6.19 18.10
C PHE A 814 18.66 6.36 16.71
N LEU A 815 18.69 7.60 16.21
CA LEU A 815 18.95 7.90 14.81
C LEU A 815 20.19 8.79 14.65
N THR A 816 21.15 8.31 13.87
CA THR A 816 22.29 9.09 13.36
C THR A 816 22.22 9.15 11.82
N PRO A 817 22.96 10.05 11.14
CA PRO A 817 22.90 10.19 9.68
C PRO A 817 23.26 8.93 8.86
N GLY A 818 24.00 7.98 9.44
CA GLY A 818 24.45 6.77 8.74
C GLY A 818 24.01 5.44 9.39
N PHE A 819 23.49 5.50 10.62
CA PHE A 819 23.16 4.31 11.39
C PHE A 819 21.95 4.54 12.32
N GLN A 820 21.00 3.61 12.33
CA GLN A 820 19.77 3.67 13.11
C GLN A 820 19.58 2.42 13.96
N VAL A 821 19.20 2.63 15.22
CA VAL A 821 18.92 1.56 16.18
C VAL A 821 17.44 1.54 16.48
N HIS A 822 16.79 0.39 16.24
CA HIS A 822 15.41 0.09 16.57
C HIS A 822 15.43 -0.89 17.75
N SER A 823 15.20 -0.37 18.95
CA SER A 823 15.47 -1.11 20.18
C SER A 823 14.22 -1.31 20.99
N THR A 824 14.13 -2.44 21.69
CA THR A 824 13.26 -2.49 22.86
C THR A 824 13.69 -1.40 23.86
N ARG A 825 12.74 -0.85 24.62
CA ARG A 825 13.01 0.17 25.64
C ARG A 825 14.00 -0.33 26.69
N ALA A 826 13.90 -1.61 27.07
CA ALA A 826 14.80 -2.22 28.04
C ALA A 826 16.25 -2.21 27.54
N ASN A 827 16.47 -2.65 26.30
CA ASN A 827 17.79 -2.63 25.69
C ASN A 827 18.32 -1.21 25.46
N MET A 828 17.45 -0.24 25.16
CA MET A 828 17.86 1.17 25.02
C MET A 828 18.31 1.76 26.37
N LEU A 829 17.62 1.42 27.46
CA LEU A 829 18.06 1.82 28.80
C LEU A 829 19.39 1.18 29.20
N GLN A 830 19.62 -0.08 28.83
CA GLN A 830 20.91 -0.75 29.04
C GLN A 830 22.03 -0.12 28.20
N THR A 831 21.74 0.24 26.94
CA THR A 831 22.68 0.97 26.05
C THR A 831 23.15 2.27 26.71
N LEU A 832 22.22 3.03 27.30
CA LEU A 832 22.50 4.30 27.98
C LEU A 832 23.07 4.13 29.39
N ALA A 833 23.16 2.91 29.91
CA ALA A 833 23.81 2.62 31.19
C ALA A 833 25.33 2.43 31.06
N ASN A 834 25.84 2.22 29.84
CA ASN A 834 27.28 2.09 29.58
C ASN A 834 28.00 3.43 29.91
N PRO A 835 29.04 3.44 30.77
CA PRO A 835 29.73 4.67 31.18
C PRO A 835 30.31 5.52 30.04
N VAL A 836 30.67 4.90 28.91
CA VAL A 836 31.23 5.58 27.73
C VAL A 836 30.12 6.27 26.93
N THR A 837 28.98 5.61 26.74
CA THR A 837 27.85 6.08 25.93
C THR A 837 26.63 6.50 26.77
N ASN A 838 26.87 6.97 28.00
CA ASN A 838 25.83 7.19 29.02
C ASN A 838 24.87 8.36 28.77
N THR A 839 24.96 9.01 27.62
CA THR A 839 24.03 10.04 27.15
C THR A 839 23.80 9.83 25.66
N PRO A 840 22.62 10.17 25.11
CA PRO A 840 22.38 10.04 23.68
C PRO A 840 23.39 10.78 22.80
N GLU A 841 23.91 11.93 23.24
CA GLU A 841 24.94 12.68 22.51
C GLU A 841 26.27 11.92 22.45
N LYS A 842 26.75 11.39 23.57
CA LYS A 842 27.97 10.56 23.59
C LYS A 842 27.79 9.27 22.80
N LEU A 843 26.61 8.65 22.90
CA LEU A 843 26.26 7.50 22.07
C LEU A 843 26.36 7.90 20.59
N ALA A 844 25.82 9.04 20.18
CA ALA A 844 25.89 9.50 18.79
C ALA A 844 27.30 9.82 18.32
N GLU A 845 28.12 10.43 19.17
CA GLU A 845 29.53 10.70 18.91
C GLU A 845 30.29 9.39 18.63
N VAL A 846 30.23 8.43 19.56
CA VAL A 846 30.93 7.15 19.45
C VAL A 846 30.38 6.32 18.30
N THR A 847 29.06 6.24 18.13
CA THR A 847 28.43 5.52 17.02
C THR A 847 28.81 6.13 15.67
N THR A 848 28.91 7.45 15.56
CA THR A 848 29.27 8.09 14.28
C THR A 848 30.75 7.92 13.99
N ALA A 849 31.63 8.31 14.92
CA ALA A 849 33.07 8.40 14.67
C ALA A 849 33.77 7.04 14.72
N ASN A 850 33.50 6.24 15.76
CA ASN A 850 34.29 5.06 16.05
C ASN A 850 33.63 3.76 15.59
N PHE A 851 32.32 3.77 15.35
CA PHE A 851 31.62 2.60 14.80
C PHE A 851 31.35 2.79 13.30
N TYR A 852 30.44 3.68 12.93
CA TYR A 852 30.02 3.86 11.54
C TYR A 852 31.17 4.32 10.64
N GLN A 853 31.79 5.47 10.94
CA GLN A 853 32.90 5.98 10.13
C GLN A 853 34.09 5.03 10.13
N SER A 854 34.45 4.44 11.28
CA SER A 854 35.53 3.47 11.36
C SER A 854 35.31 2.29 10.41
N ILE A 855 34.16 1.63 10.50
CA ILE A 855 33.85 0.44 9.69
C ILE A 855 33.79 0.79 8.20
N PHE A 856 33.05 1.83 7.83
CA PHE A 856 32.78 2.11 6.42
C PHE A 856 33.91 2.89 5.73
N ASN A 857 34.70 3.69 6.45
CA ASN A 857 35.93 4.27 5.89
C ASN A 857 37.01 3.19 5.74
N LEU A 858 37.14 2.22 6.66
CA LEU A 858 38.02 1.07 6.48
C LEU A 858 37.61 0.22 5.26
N ALA A 859 36.30 0.06 5.05
CA ALA A 859 35.78 -0.54 3.83
C ALA A 859 35.84 0.39 2.59
N GLY A 860 36.43 1.58 2.70
CA GLY A 860 36.67 2.53 1.60
C GLY A 860 35.43 3.09 0.93
N PHE A 861 34.32 3.24 1.67
CA PHE A 861 33.13 3.91 1.17
C PHE A 861 33.25 5.43 1.26
N THR A 862 32.47 6.12 0.44
CA THR A 862 32.37 7.58 0.40
C THR A 862 30.92 8.03 0.49
N GLY A 863 30.70 9.21 1.05
CA GLY A 863 29.35 9.75 1.23
C GLY A 863 28.70 9.43 2.57
N GLN A 864 27.54 10.03 2.89
CA GLN A 864 26.90 9.97 4.21
C GLN A 864 27.88 10.27 5.36
N SER A 865 28.65 11.36 5.24
CA SER A 865 29.72 11.70 6.20
C SER A 865 30.93 10.75 6.20
N LEU A 866 31.07 9.87 5.21
CA LEU A 866 32.26 9.06 4.95
C LEU A 866 33.20 9.74 3.94
N SER A 867 34.49 9.60 4.19
CA SER A 867 35.56 10.20 3.39
C SER A 867 36.82 9.36 3.47
N LEU A 868 37.59 9.33 2.39
CA LEU A 868 38.90 8.67 2.38
C LEU A 868 39.94 9.52 3.13
N ASP A 869 40.84 8.86 3.85
CA ASP A 869 42.01 9.52 4.42
C ASP A 869 42.87 10.16 3.31
N SER A 870 43.63 11.19 3.68
CA SER A 870 44.55 11.89 2.78
C SER A 870 45.59 10.96 2.14
N LYS A 871 46.11 9.98 2.87
CA LYS A 871 47.09 9.01 2.36
C LYS A 871 46.44 8.00 1.42
N VAL A 872 45.24 7.52 1.73
CA VAL A 872 44.46 6.67 0.81
C VAL A 872 44.13 7.44 -0.48
N SER A 873 43.77 8.71 -0.37
CA SER A 873 43.51 9.57 -1.53
C SER A 873 44.76 9.74 -2.39
N ALA A 874 45.92 9.93 -1.77
CA ALA A 874 47.21 9.98 -2.47
C ALA A 874 47.59 8.65 -3.13
N LEU A 875 47.33 7.52 -2.46
CA LEU A 875 47.50 6.17 -3.01
C LEU A 875 46.63 5.98 -4.26
N CYS A 876 45.37 6.39 -4.22
CA CYS A 876 44.48 6.33 -5.37
C CYS A 876 45.00 7.18 -6.55
N ALA A 877 45.51 8.38 -6.27
CA ALA A 877 46.11 9.24 -7.30
C ALA A 877 47.37 8.60 -7.90
N ASP A 878 48.26 8.02 -7.08
CA ASP A 878 49.45 7.30 -7.52
C ASP A 878 49.10 6.11 -8.43
N LYS A 879 48.08 5.34 -8.08
CA LYS A 879 47.60 4.20 -8.87
C LYS A 879 46.72 4.58 -10.06
N GLY A 880 46.36 5.85 -10.23
CA GLY A 880 45.43 6.31 -11.26
C GLY A 880 44.00 5.78 -11.09
N TRP A 881 43.59 5.50 -9.85
CA TRP A 881 42.27 4.94 -9.52
C TRP A 881 41.23 6.03 -9.25
N ASN A 882 40.03 5.85 -9.80
CA ASN A 882 38.88 6.65 -9.40
C ASN A 882 38.22 6.04 -8.15
N CYS A 883 38.74 6.39 -6.98
CA CYS A 883 38.27 5.89 -5.68
C CYS A 883 37.05 6.63 -5.12
N THR A 884 36.53 7.63 -5.83
CA THR A 884 35.41 8.47 -5.34
C THR A 884 34.17 8.38 -6.22
N ASP A 885 34.15 7.51 -7.22
CA ASP A 885 32.97 7.23 -8.06
C ASP A 885 31.81 6.72 -7.17
N PRO A 886 30.73 7.49 -6.97
CA PRO A 886 29.63 7.09 -6.10
C PRO A 886 28.91 5.81 -6.57
N ALA A 887 29.00 5.47 -7.86
CA ALA A 887 28.41 4.23 -8.39
C ALA A 887 29.22 2.98 -8.03
N VAL A 888 30.49 3.14 -7.64
CA VAL A 888 31.41 2.04 -7.29
C VAL A 888 31.71 2.03 -5.80
N HIS A 889 31.97 3.20 -5.23
CA HIS A 889 32.46 3.39 -3.85
C HIS A 889 31.51 4.20 -2.98
N GLY A 890 30.32 4.55 -3.48
CA GLY A 890 29.30 5.21 -2.67
C GLY A 890 28.72 4.28 -1.63
N MET A 891 28.50 4.80 -0.42
CA MET A 891 27.76 4.08 0.61
C MET A 891 26.32 3.80 0.16
N PHE A 892 25.88 2.56 0.37
CA PHE A 892 24.53 2.12 0.00
C PHE A 892 23.60 2.23 1.23
N GLY A 893 22.82 3.32 1.30
CA GLY A 893 21.69 3.42 2.21
C GLY A 893 22.02 3.62 3.68
N MET A 894 20.95 3.63 4.47
CA MET A 894 21.00 3.66 5.93
C MET A 894 21.29 2.25 6.46
N TRP A 895 22.09 2.15 7.52
CA TRP A 895 22.32 0.91 8.24
C TRP A 895 21.46 0.83 9.49
N HIS A 896 20.94 -0.36 9.76
CA HIS A 896 19.94 -0.59 10.79
C HIS A 896 20.36 -1.72 11.73
N PHE A 897 20.03 -1.53 13.00
CA PHE A 897 20.13 -2.55 14.03
C PHE A 897 18.76 -2.75 14.70
N ASN A 898 18.29 -3.99 14.79
CA ASN A 898 17.19 -4.35 15.68
C ASN A 898 17.75 -4.92 16.99
N SER A 899 17.67 -4.15 18.08
CA SER A 899 18.06 -4.61 19.42
C SER A 899 16.88 -5.32 20.09
N ASP A 900 16.71 -6.58 19.73
CA ASP A 900 15.66 -7.52 20.14
C ASP A 900 16.10 -8.95 19.77
N GLN A 901 15.27 -9.94 20.01
CA GLN A 901 15.46 -11.33 19.60
C GLN A 901 16.05 -11.50 18.19
N ALA A 902 17.20 -12.20 18.10
CA ALA A 902 17.95 -12.37 16.87
C ALA A 902 17.30 -13.37 15.89
N THR A 903 17.51 -13.17 14.59
CA THR A 903 17.04 -14.07 13.52
C THR A 903 17.81 -15.39 13.48
N CYS A 904 19.09 -15.37 13.80
CA CYS A 904 19.94 -16.54 13.90
C CYS A 904 20.93 -16.34 15.05
N GLY A 905 21.45 -17.43 15.61
CA GLY A 905 22.40 -17.37 16.72
C GLY A 905 21.96 -16.44 17.87
N TYR A 906 22.93 -15.74 18.43
CA TYR A 906 22.71 -14.68 19.42
C TYR A 906 22.70 -13.27 18.78
N GLY A 907 23.36 -13.14 17.64
CA GLY A 907 23.30 -12.03 16.70
C GLY A 907 23.26 -12.59 15.28
N CYS A 908 22.66 -11.85 14.36
CA CYS A 908 22.50 -12.26 12.98
C CYS A 908 22.70 -11.10 12.03
N SER A 909 23.76 -11.17 11.24
CA SER A 909 24.09 -10.21 10.20
C SER A 909 22.94 -9.96 9.23
N GLY A 910 22.97 -8.77 8.63
CA GLY A 910 21.94 -8.26 7.72
C GLY A 910 21.88 -6.74 7.77
N ASN A 911 20.91 -6.17 7.06
CA ASN A 911 20.52 -4.77 7.23
C ASN A 911 18.97 -4.71 7.21
N PRO A 912 18.30 -4.77 8.37
CA PRO A 912 18.89 -4.71 9.71
C PRO A 912 19.65 -5.98 10.09
N TYR A 913 20.78 -5.85 10.79
CA TYR A 913 21.24 -6.94 11.64
C TYR A 913 20.39 -6.94 12.92
N ASP A 914 20.28 -8.08 13.58
CA ASP A 914 19.50 -8.21 14.81
C ASP A 914 20.22 -9.04 15.86
N ALA A 915 20.05 -8.69 17.13
CA ALA A 915 20.80 -9.31 18.22
C ALA A 915 20.09 -9.14 19.57
N TRP A 916 20.17 -10.17 20.41
CA TRP A 916 19.51 -10.21 21.71
C TRP A 916 20.01 -9.14 22.69
N TRP A 917 21.22 -8.63 22.48
CA TRP A 917 21.87 -7.66 23.36
C TRP A 917 21.48 -6.21 23.06
N ALA A 918 21.72 -5.36 24.05
CA ALA A 918 21.63 -3.90 23.93
C ALA A 918 22.77 -3.36 23.08
N PHE A 919 22.50 -2.34 22.27
CA PHE A 919 23.49 -1.76 21.35
C PHE A 919 24.73 -1.28 22.10
N GLU A 920 25.90 -1.72 21.66
CA GLU A 920 27.18 -1.31 22.22
C GLU A 920 28.16 -1.00 21.08
N PRO A 921 28.30 0.29 20.67
CA PRO A 921 29.09 0.63 19.48
C PRO A 921 30.59 0.35 19.59
N LEU A 922 31.12 0.12 20.79
CA LEU A 922 32.51 -0.32 21.01
C LEU A 922 32.59 -1.82 21.36
N GLY A 923 31.45 -2.49 21.43
CA GLY A 923 31.35 -3.91 21.72
C GLY A 923 31.69 -4.75 20.50
N TRP A 924 32.27 -5.92 20.75
CA TRP A 924 32.66 -6.86 19.71
C TRP A 924 31.51 -7.22 18.75
N GLY A 925 30.35 -7.58 19.32
CA GLY A 925 29.23 -8.17 18.59
C GLY A 925 28.66 -7.25 17.51
N ASP A 926 28.40 -5.99 17.85
CA ASP A 926 27.79 -5.05 16.90
C ASP A 926 28.69 -4.82 15.67
N ALA A 927 29.99 -4.60 15.87
CA ALA A 927 30.92 -4.35 14.76
C ALA A 927 31.24 -5.63 13.98
N HIS A 928 31.23 -6.79 14.64
CA HIS A 928 31.35 -8.10 14.01
C HIS A 928 30.20 -8.38 13.02
N GLU A 929 28.94 -8.12 13.43
CA GLU A 929 27.75 -8.36 12.60
C GLU A 929 27.66 -7.41 11.40
N VAL A 930 27.99 -6.13 11.60
CA VAL A 930 28.11 -5.17 10.49
C VAL A 930 29.28 -5.55 9.56
N GLY A 931 30.36 -6.07 10.13
CA GLY A 931 31.55 -6.52 9.42
C GLY A 931 31.26 -7.64 8.42
N HIS A 932 30.32 -8.55 8.70
CA HIS A 932 29.89 -9.57 7.73
C HIS A 932 29.40 -8.95 6.42
N GLY A 933 28.65 -7.85 6.50
CA GLY A 933 28.17 -7.12 5.31
C GLY A 933 29.29 -6.48 4.49
N GLN A 934 30.48 -6.36 5.07
CA GLN A 934 31.65 -5.79 4.41
C GLN A 934 32.60 -6.86 3.87
N GLN A 935 32.37 -8.15 4.09
CA GLN A 935 33.30 -9.17 3.63
C GLN A 935 33.40 -9.24 2.09
N ARG A 936 34.60 -9.55 1.59
CA ARG A 936 34.86 -9.74 0.15
C ARG A 936 35.43 -11.14 -0.07
N PRO A 937 34.87 -11.95 -0.99
CA PRO A 937 35.41 -13.28 -1.28
C PRO A 937 36.90 -13.26 -1.68
N ARG A 938 37.34 -12.22 -2.39
CA ARG A 938 38.74 -12.05 -2.79
C ARG A 938 39.68 -11.71 -1.63
N MET A 939 39.16 -11.41 -0.45
CA MET A 939 39.93 -11.22 0.78
C MET A 939 39.80 -12.39 1.76
N GLN A 940 39.13 -13.49 1.36
CA GLN A 940 39.02 -14.68 2.20
C GLN A 940 40.14 -15.68 1.88
N ILE A 941 40.85 -16.12 2.92
CA ILE A 941 41.92 -17.12 2.79
C ILE A 941 41.31 -18.51 2.93
N ASP A 942 41.63 -19.38 1.97
CA ASP A 942 41.17 -20.78 1.84
C ASP A 942 39.65 -20.98 1.94
N ASN A 943 38.88 -19.89 1.80
CA ASN A 943 37.43 -19.87 2.01
C ASN A 943 37.01 -20.36 3.42
N VAL A 944 37.90 -20.24 4.43
CA VAL A 944 37.64 -20.63 5.83
C VAL A 944 37.58 -19.43 6.78
N THR A 945 37.61 -18.21 6.25
CA THR A 945 37.67 -16.95 7.02
C THR A 945 36.35 -16.17 7.02
N GLY A 946 35.22 -16.87 6.88
CA GLY A 946 33.87 -16.30 6.95
C GLY A 946 33.54 -15.69 8.32
N GLU A 947 34.10 -16.23 9.40
CA GLU A 947 33.97 -15.70 10.78
C GLU A 947 35.25 -15.04 11.28
N VAL A 948 36.14 -14.63 10.36
CA VAL A 948 37.47 -14.09 10.67
C VAL A 948 37.72 -12.77 9.95
N SER A 949 37.50 -12.72 8.64
CA SER A 949 37.82 -11.53 7.85
C SER A 949 36.91 -10.33 8.16
N ASN A 950 35.71 -10.56 8.70
CA ASN A 950 34.85 -9.51 9.25
C ASN A 950 35.38 -8.93 10.57
N ASN A 951 36.35 -9.59 11.22
CA ASN A 951 36.82 -9.17 12.54
C ASN A 951 37.89 -8.08 12.49
N ILE A 952 38.32 -7.66 11.30
CA ILE A 952 39.11 -6.44 11.14
C ILE A 952 38.33 -5.20 11.60
N PHE A 953 37.00 -5.24 11.46
CA PHE A 953 36.11 -4.13 11.78
C PHE A 953 35.91 -3.86 13.28
N PRO A 954 35.59 -4.86 14.14
CA PRO A 954 35.57 -4.66 15.60
C PRO A 954 36.94 -4.25 16.16
N ILE A 955 38.04 -4.82 15.64
CA ILE A 955 39.40 -4.42 16.06
C ILE A 955 39.65 -2.95 15.70
N HIS A 956 39.35 -2.55 14.47
CA HIS A 956 39.54 -1.17 14.01
C HIS A 956 38.62 -0.17 14.73
N THR A 957 37.39 -0.56 15.07
CA THR A 957 36.44 0.24 15.86
C THR A 957 37.05 0.66 17.20
N VAL A 958 37.61 -0.30 17.93
CA VAL A 958 38.28 -0.04 19.21
C VAL A 958 39.59 0.72 19.02
N TYR A 959 40.38 0.37 18.00
CA TYR A 959 41.61 1.10 17.64
C TYR A 959 41.35 2.59 17.39
N SER A 960 40.31 2.91 16.59
CA SER A 960 39.86 4.26 16.28
C SER A 960 39.43 5.05 17.53
N TYR A 961 38.68 4.39 18.44
CA TYR A 961 38.29 5.02 19.71
C TYR A 961 39.51 5.33 20.58
N ASN A 962 40.40 4.36 20.76
CA ASN A 962 41.59 4.50 21.61
C ASN A 962 42.57 5.55 21.10
N ALA A 963 42.69 5.70 19.77
CA ALA A 963 43.53 6.73 19.15
C ALA A 963 43.12 8.15 19.57
N THR A 964 41.82 8.37 19.85
CA THR A 964 41.29 9.65 20.32
C THR A 964 41.09 9.71 21.84
N HIS A 965 41.14 8.57 22.53
CA HIS A 965 40.91 8.43 23.98
C HIS A 965 42.05 7.69 24.71
N PRO A 966 43.32 8.15 24.60
CA PRO A 966 44.48 7.40 25.09
C PRO A 966 44.53 7.24 26.62
N THR A 967 43.77 8.03 27.38
CA THR A 967 43.74 7.97 28.85
C THR A 967 42.63 7.09 29.42
N ALA A 968 41.68 6.65 28.59
CA ALA A 968 40.59 5.77 28.99
C ALA A 968 40.25 4.78 27.86
N PRO A 969 41.21 3.95 27.46
CA PRO A 969 41.07 3.15 26.25
C PRO A 969 40.32 1.83 26.58
N VAL A 970 39.77 1.20 25.54
CA VAL A 970 38.92 -0.01 25.66
C VAL A 970 39.54 -1.17 24.87
N HIS A 971 39.07 -2.38 25.16
CA HIS A 971 39.53 -3.64 24.57
C HIS A 971 38.44 -4.22 23.67
N ALA A 972 38.79 -4.91 22.57
CA ALA A 972 37.77 -5.52 21.70
C ALA A 972 37.23 -6.83 22.31
N GLY A 973 38.07 -7.58 23.03
CA GLY A 973 37.66 -8.66 23.94
C GLY A 973 37.64 -10.06 23.34
N HIS A 974 38.08 -10.22 22.09
CA HIS A 974 38.12 -11.51 21.37
C HIS A 974 39.45 -11.72 20.61
N GLU A 975 40.50 -10.99 20.95
CA GLU A 975 41.82 -11.06 20.32
C GLU A 975 42.48 -12.45 20.50
N PRO A 976 43.08 -13.05 19.45
CA PRO A 976 43.89 -14.26 19.56
C PRO A 976 45.08 -14.12 20.51
N THR A 977 45.51 -15.24 21.09
CA THR A 977 46.68 -15.25 21.97
C THR A 977 47.98 -15.16 21.17
N GLN A 978 48.64 -14.00 21.15
CA GLN A 978 49.90 -13.81 20.40
C GLN A 978 51.02 -14.79 20.77
N ALA A 979 51.09 -15.20 22.05
CA ALA A 979 52.09 -16.19 22.50
C ALA A 979 51.92 -17.55 21.82
N ALA A 980 50.68 -18.01 21.65
CA ALA A 980 50.38 -19.26 20.96
C ALA A 980 50.69 -19.13 19.46
N GLN A 981 50.33 -17.99 18.85
CA GLN A 981 50.58 -17.74 17.43
C GLN A 981 52.08 -17.69 17.11
N PHE A 982 52.86 -16.93 17.88
CA PHE A 982 54.30 -16.88 17.67
C PHE A 982 54.97 -18.23 17.92
N THR A 983 54.56 -18.98 18.94
CA THR A 983 55.11 -20.32 19.22
C THR A 983 54.85 -21.26 18.05
N MET A 984 53.64 -21.25 17.49
CA MET A 984 53.28 -22.02 16.30
C MET A 984 54.19 -21.67 15.11
N LEU A 985 54.41 -20.37 14.84
CA LEU A 985 55.28 -19.92 13.76
C LEU A 985 56.76 -20.29 14.01
N SER A 986 57.25 -20.14 15.25
CA SER A 986 58.62 -20.44 15.64
C SER A 986 58.92 -21.94 15.58
N ASP A 987 57.97 -22.79 15.98
CA ASP A 987 58.11 -24.24 15.88
C ASP A 987 58.02 -24.72 14.43
N ALA A 988 57.12 -24.16 13.64
CA ALA A 988 57.04 -24.45 12.20
C ALA A 988 58.33 -24.08 11.47
N ALA A 989 58.98 -22.96 11.83
CA ALA A 989 60.27 -22.54 11.27
C ALA A 989 61.39 -23.56 11.46
N LYS A 990 61.28 -24.49 12.43
CA LYS A 990 62.25 -25.58 12.68
C LYS A 990 61.98 -26.83 11.85
N THR A 991 60.87 -26.89 11.11
CA THR A 991 60.47 -28.05 10.31
C THR A 991 61.08 -28.02 8.90
N ALA A 992 61.03 -29.16 8.18
CA ALA A 992 61.52 -29.26 6.81
C ALA A 992 60.68 -28.47 5.79
N ASP A 993 59.40 -28.24 6.08
CA ASP A 993 58.48 -27.42 5.29
C ASP A 993 57.68 -26.51 6.22
N PRO A 994 58.25 -25.36 6.62
CA PRO A 994 57.59 -24.43 7.54
C PRO A 994 56.23 -23.95 7.04
N LYS A 995 56.09 -23.73 5.73
CA LYS A 995 54.84 -23.24 5.13
C LYS A 995 53.73 -24.28 5.29
N ALA A 996 53.99 -25.54 4.96
CA ALA A 996 53.00 -26.60 5.12
C ALA A 996 52.63 -26.84 6.59
N ALA A 997 53.61 -26.76 7.50
CA ALA A 997 53.36 -26.90 8.94
C ALA A 997 52.43 -25.80 9.49
N VAL A 998 52.67 -24.52 9.11
CA VAL A 998 51.76 -23.43 9.48
C VAL A 998 50.39 -23.60 8.82
N HIS A 999 50.35 -24.04 7.56
CA HIS A 999 49.09 -24.23 6.85
C HIS A 999 48.17 -25.24 7.54
N ASP A 1000 48.70 -26.39 7.91
CA ASP A 1000 47.96 -27.41 8.66
C ASP A 1000 47.52 -26.90 10.04
N ALA A 1001 48.38 -26.17 10.75
CA ALA A 1001 48.08 -25.64 12.08
C ALA A 1001 47.00 -24.55 12.05
N LEU A 1002 47.07 -23.59 11.12
CA LEU A 1002 46.26 -22.38 11.13
C LEU A 1002 45.05 -22.45 10.19
N TRP A 1003 45.24 -22.89 8.95
CA TRP A 1003 44.19 -22.84 7.93
C TRP A 1003 43.35 -24.12 7.92
N VAL A 1004 43.95 -25.28 8.21
CA VAL A 1004 43.19 -26.54 8.34
C VAL A 1004 42.60 -26.70 9.74
N LYS A 1005 43.41 -26.55 10.79
CA LYS A 1005 43.00 -26.82 12.20
C LYS A 1005 42.59 -25.59 13.00
N GLY A 1006 43.08 -24.41 12.63
CA GLY A 1006 42.81 -23.17 13.36
C GLY A 1006 41.36 -22.72 13.25
N THR A 1007 40.97 -21.79 14.12
CA THR A 1007 39.62 -21.21 14.13
C THR A 1007 39.74 -19.69 14.09
N TYR A 1008 39.67 -19.07 15.25
CA TYR A 1008 39.70 -17.63 15.45
C TYR A 1008 41.11 -17.05 15.37
N ASP A 1009 42.12 -17.89 15.66
CA ASP A 1009 43.55 -17.60 15.55
C ASP A 1009 43.97 -17.03 14.19
N ARG A 1010 43.20 -17.34 13.14
CA ARG A 1010 43.39 -16.83 11.77
C ARG A 1010 43.27 -15.31 11.69
N LEU A 1011 42.63 -14.64 12.66
CA LEU A 1011 42.53 -13.18 12.72
C LEU A 1011 43.93 -12.54 12.82
N GLU A 1012 44.88 -13.23 13.46
CA GLU A 1012 46.24 -12.71 13.64
C GLU A 1012 46.91 -12.39 12.30
N PHE A 1013 46.69 -13.20 11.26
CA PHE A 1013 47.20 -12.93 9.92
C PHE A 1013 46.78 -11.54 9.40
N TYR A 1014 45.52 -11.16 9.62
CA TYR A 1014 44.97 -9.90 9.13
C TYR A 1014 45.52 -8.70 9.91
N VAL A 1015 45.58 -8.81 11.25
CA VAL A 1015 46.12 -7.76 12.11
C VAL A 1015 47.61 -7.53 11.83
N GLN A 1016 48.38 -8.61 11.71
CA GLN A 1016 49.82 -8.56 11.40
C GLN A 1016 50.10 -7.95 10.03
N LEU A 1017 49.21 -8.18 9.06
CA LEU A 1017 49.31 -7.57 7.73
C LEU A 1017 49.09 -6.05 7.78
N ALA A 1018 48.12 -5.55 8.56
CA ALA A 1018 47.95 -4.12 8.79
C ALA A 1018 49.18 -3.50 9.47
N TRP A 1019 49.65 -4.09 10.56
CA TRP A 1019 50.83 -3.58 11.29
C TRP A 1019 52.12 -3.63 10.47
N GLN A 1020 52.27 -4.60 9.57
CA GLN A 1020 53.39 -4.59 8.63
C GLN A 1020 53.35 -3.35 7.72
N ALA A 1021 52.16 -3.02 7.22
CA ALA A 1021 51.95 -1.87 6.34
C ALA A 1021 52.22 -0.52 7.04
N GLN A 1022 52.04 -0.44 8.36
CA GLN A 1022 52.30 0.77 9.16
C GLN A 1022 53.72 1.34 8.96
N SER A 1023 54.70 0.46 8.73
CA SER A 1023 56.10 0.86 8.53
C SER A 1023 56.36 1.58 7.18
N LEU A 1024 55.37 1.62 6.29
CA LEU A 1024 55.48 2.16 4.96
C LEU A 1024 54.85 3.57 4.88
N PRO A 1025 55.53 4.55 4.25
CA PRO A 1025 55.11 5.95 4.30
C PRO A 1025 53.74 6.22 3.66
N GLN A 1026 53.34 5.40 2.68
CA GLN A 1026 52.07 5.54 1.96
C GLN A 1026 50.82 5.12 2.75
N PHE A 1027 50.97 4.45 3.90
CA PHE A 1027 49.85 4.08 4.77
C PHE A 1027 49.85 4.89 6.06
N GLY A 1028 48.68 5.32 6.50
CA GLY A 1028 48.39 5.97 7.78
C GLY A 1028 47.56 5.03 8.66
N ASP A 1029 46.89 5.61 9.66
CA ASP A 1029 45.92 4.90 10.51
C ASP A 1029 46.44 3.56 11.06
N GLY A 1030 47.65 3.55 11.64
CA GLY A 1030 48.25 2.31 12.17
C GLY A 1030 48.56 1.23 11.13
N GLY A 1031 48.53 1.56 9.83
CA GLY A 1031 48.66 0.62 8.72
C GLY A 1031 47.34 0.05 8.20
N TRP A 1032 46.20 0.37 8.83
CA TRP A 1032 44.88 -0.11 8.43
C TRP A 1032 44.42 0.44 7.06
N ASP A 1033 44.99 1.56 6.60
CA ASP A 1033 44.80 2.08 5.24
C ASP A 1033 45.10 1.05 4.13
N LEU A 1034 45.91 0.03 4.40
CA LEU A 1034 46.11 -1.09 3.47
C LEU A 1034 44.77 -1.75 3.13
N TYR A 1035 43.94 -2.03 4.13
CA TYR A 1035 42.62 -2.64 3.90
C TYR A 1035 41.71 -1.71 3.12
N THR A 1036 41.69 -0.41 3.42
CA THR A 1036 40.96 0.58 2.63
C THR A 1036 41.37 0.52 1.15
N GLY A 1037 42.68 0.47 0.88
CA GLY A 1037 43.22 0.27 -0.46
C GLY A 1037 42.76 -1.04 -1.12
N LEU A 1038 42.79 -2.16 -0.39
CA LEU A 1038 42.31 -3.46 -0.87
C LEU A 1038 40.82 -3.41 -1.21
N TYR A 1039 39.99 -2.76 -0.39
CA TYR A 1039 38.55 -2.61 -0.61
C TYR A 1039 38.22 -1.78 -1.86
N LEU A 1040 38.98 -0.71 -2.08
CA LEU A 1040 38.87 0.10 -3.28
C LEU A 1040 39.28 -0.70 -4.51
N GLN A 1041 40.43 -1.39 -4.45
CA GLN A 1041 40.91 -2.24 -5.53
C GLN A 1041 39.94 -3.36 -5.88
N ASP A 1042 39.36 -4.03 -4.88
CA ASP A 1042 38.40 -5.13 -5.06
C ASP A 1042 37.18 -4.71 -5.90
N ARG A 1043 36.61 -3.53 -5.61
CA ARG A 1043 35.46 -3.01 -6.35
C ARG A 1043 35.82 -2.57 -7.75
N LEU A 1044 37.00 -1.95 -7.92
CA LEU A 1044 37.52 -1.60 -9.26
C LEU A 1044 37.81 -2.86 -10.08
N PHE A 1045 38.36 -3.90 -9.45
CA PHE A 1045 38.59 -5.21 -10.06
C PHE A 1045 37.27 -5.85 -10.49
N GLY A 1046 36.25 -5.84 -9.63
CA GLY A 1046 34.90 -6.31 -9.95
C GLY A 1046 34.29 -5.59 -11.15
N LYS A 1047 34.44 -4.26 -11.23
CA LYS A 1047 34.03 -3.46 -12.39
C LYS A 1047 34.80 -3.83 -13.66
N ALA A 1048 36.10 -4.09 -13.54
CA ALA A 1048 36.97 -4.41 -14.67
C ALA A 1048 36.65 -5.79 -15.27
N VAL A 1049 36.40 -6.83 -14.46
CA VAL A 1049 36.15 -8.19 -14.97
C VAL A 1049 34.78 -8.38 -15.66
N ALA A 1050 33.94 -7.35 -15.67
CA ALA A 1050 32.62 -7.36 -16.30
C ALA A 1050 32.67 -7.50 -17.84
N SER A 1051 33.77 -7.08 -18.49
CA SER A 1051 33.97 -7.27 -19.93
C SER A 1051 35.45 -7.33 -20.29
N ASP A 1052 35.79 -7.93 -21.44
CA ASP A 1052 37.18 -8.02 -21.89
C ASP A 1052 37.79 -6.63 -22.14
N ALA A 1053 36.99 -5.69 -22.64
CA ALA A 1053 37.42 -4.31 -22.86
C ALA A 1053 37.72 -3.57 -21.54
N ALA A 1054 36.82 -3.67 -20.55
CA ALA A 1054 37.03 -3.06 -19.25
C ALA A 1054 38.25 -3.68 -18.53
N TRP A 1055 38.43 -4.99 -18.65
CA TRP A 1055 39.58 -5.69 -18.07
C TRP A 1055 40.89 -5.26 -18.72
N ALA A 1056 40.95 -5.25 -20.06
CA ALA A 1056 42.14 -4.83 -20.79
C ALA A 1056 42.58 -3.41 -20.45
N ALA A 1057 41.63 -2.50 -20.19
CA ALA A 1057 41.90 -1.12 -19.82
C ALA A 1057 42.42 -0.95 -18.38
N ALA A 1058 42.07 -1.85 -17.45
CA ALA A 1058 42.31 -1.66 -16.02
C ALA A 1058 43.35 -2.60 -15.41
N LYS A 1059 43.60 -3.78 -16.00
CA LYS A 1059 44.37 -4.86 -15.38
C LYS A 1059 45.78 -4.45 -14.92
N ASP A 1060 46.48 -3.61 -15.70
CA ASP A 1060 47.84 -3.19 -15.37
C ASP A 1060 47.84 -2.22 -14.18
N GLY A 1061 46.92 -1.25 -14.18
CA GLY A 1061 46.73 -0.31 -13.06
C GLY A 1061 46.23 -0.98 -11.78
N LEU A 1062 45.64 -2.16 -11.89
CA LEU A 1062 45.22 -3.01 -10.76
C LEU A 1062 46.31 -4.00 -10.33
N GLY A 1063 47.45 -4.11 -11.01
CA GLY A 1063 48.52 -5.05 -10.67
C GLY A 1063 48.35 -6.49 -11.20
N PHE A 1064 47.45 -6.72 -12.15
CA PHE A 1064 47.13 -8.05 -12.70
C PHE A 1064 47.42 -8.16 -14.20
N GLY A 1065 48.49 -7.50 -14.68
CA GLY A 1065 48.79 -7.41 -16.11
C GLY A 1065 48.97 -8.76 -16.82
N SER A 1066 49.44 -9.80 -16.12
CA SER A 1066 49.61 -11.14 -16.67
C SER A 1066 48.32 -11.99 -16.70
N TYR A 1067 47.21 -11.45 -16.21
CA TYR A 1067 45.93 -12.16 -16.15
C TYR A 1067 45.04 -11.80 -17.35
N ASP A 1068 44.49 -12.81 -18.01
CA ASP A 1068 43.30 -12.65 -18.84
C ASP A 1068 42.04 -12.54 -17.97
N ARG A 1069 40.94 -12.05 -18.54
CA ARG A 1069 39.70 -11.77 -17.81
C ARG A 1069 39.11 -13.04 -17.19
N THR A 1070 39.13 -14.16 -17.90
CA THR A 1070 38.55 -15.42 -17.42
C THR A 1070 39.28 -15.93 -16.18
N THR A 1071 40.61 -15.90 -16.20
CA THR A 1071 41.44 -16.24 -15.03
C THR A 1071 41.19 -15.25 -13.90
N ALA A 1072 41.15 -13.94 -14.19
CA ALA A 1072 40.92 -12.90 -13.18
C ALA A 1072 39.54 -13.03 -12.52
N ALA A 1073 38.50 -13.37 -13.28
CA ALA A 1073 37.15 -13.57 -12.76
C ALA A 1073 37.05 -14.79 -11.84
N ALA A 1074 37.90 -15.80 -12.04
CA ALA A 1074 37.95 -17.03 -11.24
C ALA A 1074 39.08 -17.03 -10.19
N ILE A 1075 39.72 -15.88 -9.93
CA ILE A 1075 40.85 -15.79 -9.02
C ILE A 1075 40.44 -16.17 -7.58
N SER A 1076 41.26 -16.97 -6.91
CA SER A 1076 41.05 -17.31 -5.49
C SER A 1076 41.33 -16.10 -4.60
N GLY A 1077 40.77 -16.10 -3.38
CA GLY A 1077 41.07 -15.07 -2.40
C GLY A 1077 42.55 -15.04 -2.03
N ASN A 1078 43.21 -16.20 -1.92
CA ASN A 1078 44.65 -16.26 -1.63
C ASN A 1078 45.50 -15.60 -2.71
N ASP A 1079 45.26 -15.95 -3.98
CA ASP A 1079 46.01 -15.40 -5.12
C ASP A 1079 45.79 -13.90 -5.25
N TRP A 1080 44.54 -13.46 -5.10
CA TRP A 1080 44.20 -12.05 -5.16
C TRP A 1080 44.85 -11.28 -4.02
N MET A 1081 44.75 -11.77 -2.78
CA MET A 1081 45.37 -11.14 -1.61
C MET A 1081 46.89 -11.04 -1.77
N LEU A 1082 47.57 -12.08 -2.25
CA LEU A 1082 49.02 -12.04 -2.46
C LEU A 1082 49.41 -10.96 -3.47
N VAL A 1083 48.76 -10.93 -4.62
CA VAL A 1083 49.07 -9.97 -5.70
C VAL A 1083 48.70 -8.55 -5.27
N ALA A 1084 47.50 -8.34 -4.74
CA ALA A 1084 46.98 -7.04 -4.34
C ALA A 1084 47.80 -6.41 -3.21
N THR A 1085 48.10 -7.19 -2.15
CA THR A 1085 48.94 -6.69 -1.05
C THR A 1085 50.35 -6.36 -1.54
N SER A 1086 50.95 -7.20 -2.39
CA SER A 1086 52.27 -6.90 -2.96
C SER A 1086 52.28 -5.62 -3.80
N TYR A 1087 51.23 -5.43 -4.60
CA TYR A 1087 51.07 -4.27 -5.46
C TYR A 1087 50.88 -2.95 -4.69
N LEU A 1088 50.10 -2.99 -3.60
CA LEU A 1088 49.82 -1.83 -2.77
C LEU A 1088 50.99 -1.47 -1.84
N THR A 1089 51.67 -2.45 -1.25
CA THR A 1089 52.80 -2.18 -0.35
C THR A 1089 54.09 -1.84 -1.08
N GLY A 1090 54.20 -2.17 -2.37
CA GLY A 1090 55.47 -2.07 -3.09
C GLY A 1090 56.52 -3.04 -2.55
N LYS A 1091 56.06 -4.14 -1.94
CA LYS A 1091 56.88 -5.24 -1.41
C LYS A 1091 56.46 -6.55 -2.04
N ASP A 1092 57.38 -7.46 -2.23
CA ASP A 1092 57.04 -8.85 -2.53
C ASP A 1092 56.55 -9.53 -1.25
N GLN A 1093 55.25 -9.82 -1.17
CA GLN A 1093 54.60 -10.39 0.02
C GLN A 1093 54.69 -11.91 0.12
N ARG A 1094 55.31 -12.60 -0.84
CA ARG A 1094 55.49 -14.07 -0.78
C ARG A 1094 56.14 -14.53 0.54
N PRO A 1095 57.19 -13.89 1.06
CA PRO A 1095 57.79 -14.29 2.34
C PRO A 1095 56.83 -14.16 3.54
N PHE A 1096 55.96 -13.15 3.54
CA PHE A 1096 54.93 -12.98 4.59
C PHE A 1096 53.85 -14.06 4.46
N PHE A 1097 53.35 -14.31 3.25
CA PHE A 1097 52.35 -15.34 3.00
C PHE A 1097 52.89 -16.75 3.31
N ASP A 1098 54.17 -17.02 3.01
CA ASP A 1098 54.83 -18.28 3.35
C ASP A 1098 55.02 -18.43 4.86
N LEU A 1099 55.37 -17.35 5.58
CA LEU A 1099 55.44 -17.34 7.04
C LEU A 1099 54.10 -17.75 7.65
N TRP A 1100 53.00 -17.24 7.09
CA TRP A 1100 51.64 -17.52 7.55
C TRP A 1100 50.99 -18.73 6.90
N GLY A 1101 51.74 -19.58 6.18
CA GLY A 1101 51.21 -20.83 5.61
C GLY A 1101 50.11 -20.64 4.55
N VAL A 1102 50.04 -19.48 3.89
CA VAL A 1102 49.02 -19.22 2.87
C VAL A 1102 49.48 -19.80 1.53
N ASN A 1103 48.68 -20.71 0.97
CA ASN A 1103 48.94 -21.30 -0.34
C ASN A 1103 48.49 -20.37 -1.46
N TYR A 1104 49.26 -20.30 -2.54
CA TYR A 1104 48.97 -19.46 -3.71
C TYR A 1104 49.50 -20.13 -4.98
N SER A 1105 48.91 -19.80 -6.12
CA SER A 1105 49.26 -20.42 -7.41
C SER A 1105 50.59 -19.92 -7.97
N ASP A 1106 51.18 -20.72 -8.87
CA ASP A 1106 52.36 -20.32 -9.64
C ASP A 1106 52.10 -19.04 -10.46
N LYS A 1107 50.86 -18.83 -10.92
CA LYS A 1107 50.49 -17.64 -11.68
C LYS A 1107 50.52 -16.38 -10.80
N ALA A 1108 50.01 -16.46 -9.58
CA ALA A 1108 50.11 -15.36 -8.61
C ALA A 1108 51.56 -15.09 -8.21
N SER A 1109 52.33 -16.16 -7.96
CA SER A 1109 53.77 -16.05 -7.66
C SER A 1109 54.55 -15.37 -8.79
N ALA A 1110 54.28 -15.75 -10.04
CA ALA A 1110 54.92 -15.16 -11.22
C ALA A 1110 54.53 -13.69 -11.41
N GLN A 1111 53.26 -13.33 -11.16
CA GLN A 1111 52.81 -11.94 -11.23
C GLN A 1111 53.50 -11.08 -10.15
N VAL A 1112 53.64 -11.56 -8.92
CA VAL A 1112 54.36 -10.83 -7.86
C VAL A 1112 55.84 -10.70 -8.21
N ALA A 1113 56.48 -11.76 -8.71
CA ALA A 1113 57.87 -11.70 -9.16
C ALA A 1113 58.09 -10.65 -10.25
N ALA A 1114 57.12 -10.50 -11.17
CA ALA A 1114 57.19 -9.55 -12.27
C ALA A 1114 57.17 -8.08 -11.82
N PHE A 1115 56.71 -7.78 -10.60
CA PHE A 1115 56.79 -6.41 -10.06
C PHE A 1115 58.21 -5.97 -9.74
N GLY A 1116 59.12 -6.90 -9.44
CA GLY A 1116 60.51 -6.58 -9.09
C GLY A 1116 60.68 -5.85 -7.75
N TYR A 1117 59.70 -5.98 -6.84
CA TYR A 1117 59.73 -5.32 -5.54
C TYR A 1117 60.66 -6.00 -4.54
N PRO A 1118 61.21 -5.25 -3.56
CA PRO A 1118 61.98 -5.86 -2.48
C PRO A 1118 61.09 -6.75 -1.60
N ALA A 1119 61.66 -7.87 -1.15
CA ALA A 1119 60.99 -8.83 -0.26
C ALA A 1119 60.48 -8.18 1.04
N ALA A 1120 59.28 -8.56 1.47
CA ALA A 1120 58.77 -8.26 2.80
C ALA A 1120 59.57 -9.05 3.87
N GLU A 1121 59.82 -8.42 5.02
CA GLU A 1121 60.50 -9.09 6.13
C GLU A 1121 59.57 -10.07 6.84
N LYS A 1122 60.11 -11.23 7.26
CA LYS A 1122 59.41 -12.24 8.08
C LYS A 1122 59.41 -11.83 9.55
N ARG A 1123 58.52 -10.89 9.89
CA ARG A 1123 58.37 -10.33 11.23
C ARG A 1123 57.02 -10.67 11.86
N PHE A 1124 57.03 -10.72 13.19
CA PHE A 1124 55.84 -10.79 14.03
C PHE A 1124 55.78 -9.53 14.91
N TYR A 1125 54.69 -8.79 14.81
CA TYR A 1125 54.43 -7.53 15.50
C TYR A 1125 53.75 -7.80 16.84
N LEU A 1126 54.18 -7.07 17.86
CA LEU A 1126 53.79 -7.32 19.25
C LEU A 1126 52.66 -6.37 19.66
N ALA A 1127 51.54 -6.93 20.09
CA ALA A 1127 50.47 -6.20 20.73
C ALA A 1127 50.86 -5.77 22.15
N TYR A 1128 50.15 -4.78 22.67
CA TYR A 1128 50.10 -4.58 24.11
C TYR A 1128 49.45 -5.80 24.76
N SER A 1129 49.79 -6.09 26.02
CA SER A 1129 49.08 -7.09 26.80
C SER A 1129 48.89 -6.60 28.22
N ASP A 1130 47.69 -6.79 28.74
CA ASP A 1130 47.34 -6.52 30.13
C ASP A 1130 46.69 -7.75 30.78
N ALA A 1131 46.08 -7.58 31.96
CA ALA A 1131 45.44 -8.67 32.70
C ALA A 1131 44.27 -9.34 31.96
N THR A 1132 43.76 -8.74 30.88
CA THR A 1132 42.63 -9.25 30.09
C THR A 1132 43.06 -9.96 28.80
N GLY A 1133 44.32 -9.83 28.39
CA GLY A 1133 44.88 -10.53 27.23
C GLY A 1133 45.70 -9.61 26.31
N PRO A 1134 45.95 -10.04 25.07
CA PRO A 1134 46.55 -9.21 24.03
C PRO A 1134 45.55 -8.18 23.52
N TRP A 1135 46.04 -6.96 23.30
CA TRP A 1135 45.24 -5.78 23.03
C TRP A 1135 45.61 -5.12 21.71
N TYR A 1136 44.70 -5.17 20.74
CA TYR A 1136 44.93 -4.70 19.37
C TYR A 1136 44.40 -3.28 19.12
N GLY A 1137 43.96 -2.60 20.17
CA GLY A 1137 43.47 -1.23 20.13
C GLY A 1137 44.56 -0.16 20.10
N HIS A 1138 45.83 -0.52 19.87
CA HIS A 1138 46.97 0.40 19.79
C HIS A 1138 47.96 -0.02 18.70
N ASP A 1139 48.86 0.91 18.37
CA ASP A 1139 50.04 0.61 17.58
C ASP A 1139 50.86 -0.51 18.24
N PRO A 1140 51.54 -1.37 17.46
CA PRO A 1140 52.33 -2.45 18.01
C PRO A 1140 53.51 -1.91 18.84
N LEU A 1141 53.83 -2.59 19.94
CA LEU A 1141 54.97 -2.28 20.83
C LEU A 1141 56.33 -2.39 20.11
N GLY A 1142 56.37 -3.19 19.05
CA GLY A 1142 57.57 -3.48 18.27
C GLY A 1142 57.35 -4.72 17.41
N SER A 1143 58.43 -5.28 16.88
CA SER A 1143 58.37 -6.55 16.16
C SER A 1143 59.65 -7.37 16.32
N VAL A 1144 59.52 -8.68 16.20
CA VAL A 1144 60.60 -9.67 16.27
C VAL A 1144 60.67 -10.46 14.96
N VAL A 1145 61.86 -10.98 14.64
CA VAL A 1145 62.05 -11.86 13.49
C VAL A 1145 61.57 -13.27 13.85
N VAL A 1146 60.93 -13.96 12.91
CA VAL A 1146 60.56 -15.38 13.08
C VAL A 1146 61.58 -16.26 12.36
N ASP A 1147 62.55 -16.77 13.12
CA ASP A 1147 63.65 -17.62 12.62
C ASP A 1147 63.78 -18.97 13.34
N GLY A 1148 62.84 -19.29 14.24
CA GLY A 1148 62.86 -20.50 15.06
C GLY A 1148 63.82 -20.46 16.26
N THR A 1149 64.57 -19.37 16.45
CA THR A 1149 65.49 -19.19 17.59
C THR A 1149 65.15 -18.00 18.47
N THR A 1150 64.48 -17.00 17.91
CA THR A 1150 63.99 -15.81 18.61
C THR A 1150 62.83 -16.16 19.54
N THR A 1151 62.83 -15.63 20.77
CA THR A 1151 61.74 -15.76 21.75
C THR A 1151 60.91 -14.48 21.84
N LEU A 1152 59.62 -14.60 22.18
CA LEU A 1152 58.80 -13.43 22.51
C LEU A 1152 59.35 -12.74 23.77
N PRO A 1153 59.41 -11.38 23.78
CA PRO A 1153 59.85 -10.60 24.93
C PRO A 1153 58.83 -10.57 26.08
#